data_AF-A0ABD5YQG6-F1
#
_entry.id   AF-A0ABD5YQG6-F1
#
_cell.length_a   1.000
_cell.length_b   1.000
_cell.length_c   1.000
_cell.angle_alpha   90.00
_cell.angle_beta   90.00
_cell.angle_gamma   90.00
#
_symmetry.space_group_name_H-M   'P 1'
#
loop_
_entity.id
_entity.type
_entity.pdbx_description
1 polymer ?
#
loop_
_entity_poly.entity_id
_entity_poly.type
_entity_poly.pdbx_seq_one_letter_code
_entity_poly.pdbx_strand_id
1 'polypeptide(L)'
;MRSSVLPRGKTAQLLPSRNEDLVQGEDDRYRYERIETVVEARLDDPRSDDFGTLIQDLDGALCVPSISNDGEMGIQPVSAVSKHPAPDHLVAIETNDGRTLRVTPDHTVLRWSDEIERVSASEVKPGDNVLHPESVDFEGEPVSFDLLAECLAHDGIENDKLRITGLGHETKQLERRLGDEKSSERHPTWTEQTDRDGVPVSTLLEQYDESTLLSLLPTDISLSVEDDRTSVDRWLEIDSSFASLLGYYAASGFVRTEANQYRTVINLPHKAAQNATIQTFREALGVEAAGGENERVTVASRIVSLLLCDVLACGSGMGDKCIPDCVMGAPAGQLQSFLTAHFNSNGNTVASPSEISVTTVSDQLKEDLLGALRRFGITGRVSRDTRTPEGDVGAAFSGDDPQTVETWIVHITDESAIQFTELIGTDSDETEWARASLDSNDQRGRPFVDGSTARVDEVTDVSYVESDTDHTYCLTVADTHTLVANDLHVGQCDGDEDCVMLLMDGLLNFSKLYLPDKRGGSVTEDSQLLAFGPEGAVRCLTFEEFWTQLDSPVEHDGKFQKKICLEEGWTTYAFDENHEAAPKPIEKAIRYRADEDEQLLRVETQFGRSLEITANHSLFRYDDGIEDVAGDDLEEGDVIVAPRRLEVETIETTIDVTDCIDSPYVFVDDPADTADDDRSTNRQKLPFEMFSTPETTHDHQSVPDSTEVGSKESEIGINRYLPVDVDFAWFLGYVLANGSLSDDNPTLTSSEESITERILEVSTTVLGCSPSVEQSETFSEVRFPAVFKDVLNHLGIEETEADSRANDSDCAHAVPDCILRAERRIILSFLRGFIDDGEDDNDSSVEFDTTSEAVKDGIVFLLHRLGLVADIAMHDQEESEQSVYTLTASRGASDSRQQDDDGTEPLTVRIPSA
;
A
#
# COMPACT_ATOMS: atom_id res chain seq x y z
N MET A 1 -16.72 2.98 -53.25
CA MET A 1 -16.79 1.81 -52.36
C MET A 1 -15.63 1.96 -51.39
N ARG A 2 -15.86 2.73 -50.32
CA ARG A 2 -14.86 2.99 -49.28
C ARG A 2 -15.27 2.13 -48.09
N SER A 3 -14.41 1.22 -47.69
CA SER A 3 -14.50 0.51 -46.41
C SER A 3 -14.34 1.55 -45.31
N SER A 4 -15.31 1.60 -44.42
CA SER A 4 -15.25 2.36 -43.17
C SER A 4 -14.19 1.74 -42.28
N VAL A 5 -13.17 2.53 -41.97
CA VAL A 5 -12.17 2.26 -40.93
C VAL A 5 -12.82 2.63 -39.61
N LEU A 6 -12.90 1.70 -38.66
CA LEU A 6 -13.23 1.96 -37.26
C LEU A 6 -11.91 2.31 -36.53
N PRO A 7 -11.80 3.48 -35.85
CA PRO A 7 -10.64 3.79 -35.02
C PRO A 7 -10.97 3.81 -33.51
N ARG A 8 -9.90 3.53 -32.74
CA ARG A 8 -9.70 3.35 -31.28
C ARG A 8 -10.71 4.05 -30.35
N GLY A 9 -11.39 3.26 -29.50
CA GLY A 9 -12.01 3.71 -28.24
C GLY A 9 -11.31 3.01 -27.06
N LYS A 10 -11.03 3.74 -25.98
CA LYS A 10 -10.58 3.14 -24.71
C LYS A 10 -11.83 2.59 -24.04
N THR A 11 -11.85 1.31 -23.74
CA THR A 11 -13.02 0.67 -23.12
C THR A 11 -12.76 0.48 -21.64
N ALA A 12 -13.74 0.87 -20.82
CA ALA A 12 -13.81 0.57 -19.40
C ALA A 12 -13.83 -0.96 -19.16
N GLN A 13 -13.20 -1.49 -18.11
CA GLN A 13 -13.27 -2.91 -17.71
C GLN A 13 -12.94 -3.15 -16.21
N LEU A 14 -13.35 -4.31 -15.70
CA LEU A 14 -12.99 -4.89 -14.40
C LEU A 14 -11.74 -5.78 -14.52
N LEU A 15 -10.98 -5.92 -13.45
CA LEU A 15 -9.82 -6.82 -13.42
C LEU A 15 -10.15 -8.17 -12.78
N PRO A 16 -9.37 -9.21 -13.10
CA PRO A 16 -9.34 -10.43 -12.31
C PRO A 16 -8.71 -10.18 -10.94
N SER A 17 -9.46 -9.68 -9.96
CA SER A 17 -9.11 -9.91 -8.55
C SER A 17 -9.31 -11.39 -8.19
N ARG A 18 -8.65 -11.91 -7.14
CA ARG A 18 -9.07 -13.19 -6.55
C ARG A 18 -10.46 -13.13 -5.91
N ASN A 19 -10.93 -11.91 -5.67
CA ASN A 19 -12.28 -11.65 -5.19
C ASN A 19 -13.32 -11.95 -6.28
N GLU A 20 -14.33 -12.68 -5.83
CA GLU A 20 -15.32 -13.33 -6.64
C GLU A 20 -16.51 -12.39 -6.92
N ASP A 21 -17.00 -12.37 -8.15
CA ASP A 21 -18.25 -11.72 -8.51
C ASP A 21 -19.42 -12.64 -8.15
N LEU A 22 -20.52 -12.09 -7.63
CA LEU A 22 -21.71 -12.89 -7.43
C LEU A 22 -22.42 -13.10 -8.77
N VAL A 23 -22.46 -14.35 -9.23
CA VAL A 23 -23.06 -14.73 -10.49
C VAL A 23 -24.07 -15.85 -10.27
N GLN A 24 -25.22 -15.75 -10.93
CA GLN A 24 -26.20 -16.81 -11.01
C GLN A 24 -25.98 -17.61 -12.30
N GLY A 25 -25.60 -18.88 -12.15
CA GLY A 25 -25.38 -19.80 -13.26
C GLY A 25 -26.67 -20.24 -13.95
N GLU A 26 -26.52 -20.96 -15.06
CA GLU A 26 -27.64 -21.46 -15.89
C GLU A 26 -28.56 -22.47 -15.16
N ASP A 27 -28.13 -22.94 -14.00
CA ASP A 27 -28.85 -23.83 -13.08
C ASP A 27 -29.76 -23.08 -12.09
N ASP A 28 -29.94 -21.76 -12.27
CA ASP A 28 -30.65 -20.83 -11.38
C ASP A 28 -29.98 -20.70 -9.99
N ARG A 29 -28.70 -21.06 -9.83
CA ARG A 29 -27.98 -21.03 -8.54
C ARG A 29 -26.92 -19.94 -8.53
N TYR A 30 -26.80 -19.26 -7.39
CA TYR A 30 -25.78 -18.24 -7.19
C TYR A 30 -24.48 -18.88 -6.72
N ARG A 31 -23.38 -18.34 -7.22
CA ARG A 31 -22.02 -18.69 -6.86
C ARG A 31 -21.21 -17.42 -6.85
N TYR A 32 -20.25 -17.35 -5.95
CA TYR A 32 -19.17 -16.41 -6.07
C TYR A 32 -18.16 -17.04 -7.06
N GLU A 33 -17.87 -16.37 -8.17
CA GLU A 33 -16.89 -16.81 -9.16
C GLU A 33 -16.04 -15.63 -9.64
N ARG A 34 -14.75 -15.86 -9.89
CA ARG A 34 -13.86 -14.82 -10.44
C ARG A 34 -14.33 -14.42 -11.84
N ILE A 35 -14.34 -13.12 -12.14
CA ILE A 35 -14.81 -12.61 -13.44
C ILE A 35 -14.08 -13.27 -14.63
N GLU A 36 -12.78 -13.53 -14.48
CA GLU A 36 -11.98 -14.26 -15.46
C GLU A 36 -12.53 -15.65 -15.71
N THR A 37 -12.77 -16.45 -14.66
CA THR A 37 -13.34 -17.80 -14.78
C THR A 37 -14.69 -17.75 -15.49
N VAL A 38 -15.53 -16.77 -15.15
CA VAL A 38 -16.86 -16.60 -15.73
C VAL A 38 -16.78 -16.28 -17.23
N VAL A 39 -15.89 -15.37 -17.62
CA VAL A 39 -15.71 -14.93 -19.00
C VAL A 39 -14.99 -16.00 -19.83
N GLU A 40 -13.83 -16.49 -19.39
CA GLU A 40 -13.02 -17.47 -20.12
C GLU A 40 -13.78 -18.76 -20.41
N ALA A 41 -14.56 -19.26 -19.45
CA ALA A 41 -15.39 -20.46 -19.63
C ALA A 41 -16.48 -20.30 -20.71
N ARG A 42 -16.75 -19.07 -21.14
CA ARG A 42 -17.80 -18.71 -22.10
C ARG A 42 -17.25 -18.09 -23.38
N LEU A 43 -15.92 -18.01 -23.57
CA LEU A 43 -15.30 -17.55 -24.81
C LEU A 43 -15.11 -18.71 -25.81
N ASP A 44 -16.20 -19.28 -26.30
CA ASP A 44 -16.16 -20.43 -27.23
C ASP A 44 -15.75 -20.06 -28.67
N ASP A 45 -16.43 -19.07 -29.27
CA ASP A 45 -16.17 -18.57 -30.65
C ASP A 45 -16.40 -17.06 -30.71
N PRO A 46 -15.59 -16.27 -29.96
CA PRO A 46 -15.86 -14.85 -29.78
C PRO A 46 -15.60 -14.06 -31.06
N ARG A 47 -16.39 -13.01 -31.27
CA ARG A 47 -16.05 -11.97 -32.25
C ARG A 47 -14.88 -11.16 -31.71
N SER A 48 -13.91 -10.87 -32.59
CA SER A 48 -12.77 -10.01 -32.27
C SER A 48 -12.88 -8.70 -33.03
N ASP A 49 -12.55 -7.59 -32.36
CA ASP A 49 -12.43 -6.28 -33.00
C ASP A 49 -10.99 -5.97 -33.46
N ASP A 50 -10.80 -4.79 -34.06
CA ASP A 50 -9.50 -4.34 -34.59
C ASP A 50 -8.46 -4.03 -33.48
N PHE A 51 -8.85 -4.08 -32.20
CA PHE A 51 -8.02 -3.72 -31.04
C PHE A 51 -7.65 -4.92 -30.17
N GLY A 52 -8.16 -6.11 -30.49
CA GLY A 52 -7.87 -7.35 -29.76
C GLY A 52 -8.90 -7.68 -28.69
N THR A 53 -10.00 -6.92 -28.58
CA THR A 53 -11.11 -7.25 -27.70
C THR A 53 -11.87 -8.44 -28.25
N LEU A 54 -12.17 -9.41 -27.39
CA LEU A 54 -12.98 -10.58 -27.66
C LEU A 54 -14.35 -10.39 -27.00
N ILE A 55 -15.43 -10.59 -27.76
CA ILE A 55 -16.80 -10.47 -27.26
C ILE A 55 -17.57 -11.73 -27.64
N GLN A 56 -18.28 -12.31 -26.69
CA GLN A 56 -19.22 -13.39 -26.91
C GLN A 56 -20.61 -12.98 -26.44
N ASP A 57 -21.58 -12.99 -27.34
CA ASP A 57 -22.99 -12.79 -26.98
C ASP A 57 -23.53 -14.08 -26.34
N LEU A 58 -24.31 -13.93 -25.27
CA LEU A 58 -24.91 -15.02 -24.50
C LEU A 58 -26.43 -15.04 -24.66
N ASP A 59 -27.03 -16.22 -24.45
CA ASP A 59 -28.48 -16.41 -24.52
C ASP A 59 -29.24 -15.90 -23.27
N GLY A 60 -28.55 -15.22 -22.35
CA GLY A 60 -29.14 -14.67 -21.11
C GLY A 60 -29.38 -15.70 -20.00
N ALA A 61 -28.71 -16.86 -20.05
CA ALA A 61 -28.80 -17.90 -19.02
C ALA A 61 -27.97 -17.59 -17.76
N LEU A 62 -27.01 -16.67 -17.88
CA LEU A 62 -26.23 -16.14 -16.77
C LEU A 62 -26.93 -14.89 -16.23
N CYS A 63 -27.12 -14.76 -14.92
CA CYS A 63 -27.64 -13.54 -14.32
C CYS A 63 -26.71 -13.00 -13.24
N VAL A 64 -26.80 -11.70 -12.93
CA VAL A 64 -26.04 -11.06 -11.84
C VAL A 64 -26.95 -10.18 -10.99
N PRO A 65 -26.66 -9.99 -9.69
CA PRO A 65 -27.27 -8.96 -8.88
C PRO A 65 -26.95 -7.59 -9.43
N SER A 66 -27.95 -6.72 -9.40
CA SER A 66 -27.89 -5.45 -10.08
C SER A 66 -28.77 -4.42 -9.37
N ILE A 67 -28.41 -3.14 -9.53
CA ILE A 67 -29.14 -2.02 -8.94
C ILE A 67 -29.61 -1.06 -10.03
N SER A 68 -30.88 -0.69 -9.97
CA SER A 68 -31.45 0.35 -10.83
C SER A 68 -31.05 1.75 -10.37
N ASN A 69 -31.27 2.76 -11.21
CA ASN A 69 -31.00 4.17 -10.87
C ASN A 69 -31.87 4.67 -9.70
N ASP A 70 -33.02 4.04 -9.48
CA ASP A 70 -33.93 4.35 -8.38
C ASP A 70 -33.52 3.63 -7.07
N GLY A 71 -32.41 2.88 -7.07
CA GLY A 71 -31.91 2.11 -5.94
C GLY A 71 -32.61 0.76 -5.72
N GLU A 72 -33.57 0.38 -6.57
CA GLU A 72 -34.19 -0.94 -6.49
C GLU A 72 -33.20 -2.03 -6.92
N MET A 73 -32.99 -3.01 -6.03
CA MET A 73 -32.18 -4.20 -6.28
C MET A 73 -32.97 -5.23 -7.11
N GLY A 74 -32.29 -5.86 -8.05
CA GLY A 74 -32.86 -6.89 -8.91
C GLY A 74 -31.79 -7.85 -9.42
N ILE A 75 -32.24 -8.87 -10.15
CA ILE A 75 -31.39 -9.83 -10.82
C ILE A 75 -31.56 -9.62 -12.32
N GLN A 76 -30.46 -9.49 -13.03
CA GLN A 76 -30.47 -9.12 -14.43
C GLN A 76 -29.66 -10.09 -15.27
N PRO A 77 -30.15 -10.49 -16.46
CA PRO A 77 -29.45 -11.40 -17.33
C PRO A 77 -28.23 -10.72 -17.96
N VAL A 78 -27.15 -11.48 -18.09
CA VAL A 78 -25.94 -11.10 -18.81
C VAL A 78 -26.12 -11.48 -20.27
N SER A 79 -26.09 -10.47 -21.14
CA SER A 79 -26.32 -10.59 -22.57
C SER A 79 -25.04 -10.81 -23.37
N ALA A 80 -23.89 -10.44 -22.83
CA ALA A 80 -22.58 -10.69 -23.44
C ALA A 80 -21.47 -10.70 -22.38
N VAL A 81 -20.39 -11.43 -22.67
CA VAL A 81 -19.11 -11.38 -21.95
C VAL A 81 -18.04 -10.81 -22.87
N SER A 82 -17.08 -10.10 -22.30
CA SER A 82 -15.98 -9.54 -23.08
C SER A 82 -14.65 -9.58 -22.34
N LYS A 83 -13.59 -9.78 -23.11
CA LYS A 83 -12.19 -9.80 -22.67
C LYS A 83 -11.42 -8.78 -23.49
N HIS A 84 -10.62 -7.97 -22.83
CA HIS A 84 -9.92 -6.85 -23.44
C HIS A 84 -8.44 -6.87 -23.03
N PRO A 85 -7.52 -6.37 -23.86
CA PRO A 85 -6.15 -6.13 -23.44
C PRO A 85 -6.13 -5.10 -22.29
N ALA A 86 -5.41 -5.40 -21.22
CA ALA A 86 -5.32 -4.49 -20.09
C ALA A 86 -4.55 -3.20 -20.47
N PRO A 87 -4.95 -2.02 -19.98
CA PRO A 87 -4.16 -0.80 -20.09
C PRO A 87 -2.93 -0.88 -19.18
N ASP A 88 -1.93 -0.02 -19.42
CA ASP A 88 -0.70 -0.01 -18.61
C ASP A 88 -0.97 0.32 -17.12
N HIS A 89 -2.03 1.07 -16.82
CA HIS A 89 -2.34 1.59 -15.48
C HIS A 89 -3.83 1.39 -15.15
N LEU A 90 -4.10 1.19 -13.87
CA LEU A 90 -5.41 0.88 -13.28
C LEU A 90 -5.67 1.80 -12.09
N VAL A 91 -6.93 1.91 -11.68
CA VAL A 91 -7.33 2.61 -10.45
C VAL A 91 -7.69 1.57 -9.39
N ALA A 92 -7.01 1.63 -8.25
CA ALA A 92 -7.34 0.90 -7.03
C ALA A 92 -8.14 1.82 -6.11
N ILE A 93 -9.32 1.37 -5.68
CA ILE A 93 -10.23 2.07 -4.77
C ILE A 93 -10.32 1.25 -3.49
N GLU A 94 -10.01 1.86 -2.36
CA GLU A 94 -10.21 1.26 -1.03
C GLU A 94 -11.30 2.01 -0.26
N THR A 95 -12.14 1.29 0.46
CA THR A 95 -13.21 1.87 1.29
C THR A 95 -12.95 1.70 2.79
N ASN A 96 -13.66 2.49 3.59
CA ASN A 96 -13.53 2.52 5.04
C ASN A 96 -13.90 1.18 5.71
N ASP A 97 -14.85 0.42 5.16
CA ASP A 97 -15.12 -0.92 5.68
C ASP A 97 -14.12 -1.98 5.15
N GLY A 98 -13.11 -1.58 4.37
CA GLY A 98 -12.01 -2.40 3.89
C GLY A 98 -12.21 -3.08 2.54
N ARG A 99 -13.18 -2.62 1.73
CA ARG A 99 -13.39 -3.15 0.37
C ARG A 99 -12.34 -2.60 -0.57
N THR A 100 -11.88 -3.43 -1.51
CA THR A 100 -10.90 -3.07 -2.52
C THR A 100 -11.45 -3.37 -3.90
N LEU A 101 -11.31 -2.43 -4.82
CA LEU A 101 -11.77 -2.57 -6.20
C LEU A 101 -10.69 -2.05 -7.14
N ARG A 102 -10.22 -2.91 -8.05
CA ARG A 102 -9.26 -2.53 -9.11
C ARG A 102 -9.99 -2.52 -10.45
N VAL A 103 -9.95 -1.39 -11.14
CA VAL A 103 -10.65 -1.18 -12.41
C VAL A 103 -9.85 -0.30 -13.35
N THR A 104 -10.19 -0.30 -14.64
CA THR A 104 -9.62 0.68 -15.58
C THR A 104 -10.07 2.10 -15.22
N PRO A 105 -9.30 3.15 -15.54
CA PRO A 105 -9.64 4.54 -15.20
C PRO A 105 -11.04 4.99 -15.67
N ASP A 106 -11.46 4.53 -16.85
CA ASP A 106 -12.75 4.90 -17.44
C ASP A 106 -13.93 4.08 -16.89
N HIS A 107 -13.69 3.13 -15.96
CA HIS A 107 -14.72 2.23 -15.46
C HIS A 107 -15.76 2.94 -14.60
N THR A 108 -17.04 2.65 -14.81
CA THR A 108 -18.12 3.31 -14.10
C THR A 108 -18.26 2.79 -12.67
N VAL A 109 -18.07 3.67 -11.70
CA VAL A 109 -18.34 3.42 -10.27
C VAL A 109 -19.63 4.15 -9.88
N LEU A 110 -20.44 3.53 -9.02
CA LEU A 110 -21.66 4.16 -8.51
C LEU A 110 -21.35 4.89 -7.19
N ARG A 111 -21.52 6.21 -7.19
CA ARG A 111 -21.40 7.05 -5.99
C ARG A 111 -22.76 7.58 -5.53
N TRP A 112 -22.87 7.87 -4.24
CA TRP A 112 -24.05 8.42 -3.60
C TRP A 112 -23.80 9.85 -3.13
N SER A 113 -24.57 10.81 -3.67
CA SER A 113 -24.51 12.24 -3.32
C SER A 113 -25.83 12.81 -2.78
N ASP A 114 -26.93 12.10 -3.04
CA ASP A 114 -28.35 12.34 -2.67
C ASP A 114 -29.25 11.52 -3.62
N GLU A 115 -28.69 11.20 -4.81
CA GLU A 115 -29.15 10.19 -5.77
C GLU A 115 -27.97 9.29 -6.19
N ILE A 116 -28.23 8.22 -6.94
CA ILE A 116 -27.18 7.35 -7.48
C ILE A 116 -26.56 8.03 -8.70
N GLU A 117 -25.29 8.42 -8.59
CA GLU A 117 -24.51 9.00 -9.66
C GLU A 117 -23.54 7.96 -10.24
N ARG A 118 -23.38 7.99 -11.57
CA ARG A 118 -22.36 7.22 -12.29
C ARG A 118 -21.17 8.12 -12.53
N VAL A 119 -19.98 7.69 -12.11
CA VAL A 119 -18.72 8.40 -12.33
C VAL A 119 -17.65 7.47 -12.86
N SER A 120 -16.67 8.01 -13.57
CA SER A 120 -15.49 7.21 -13.93
C SER A 120 -14.65 6.91 -12.69
N ALA A 121 -13.94 5.79 -12.67
CA ALA A 121 -13.07 5.41 -11.57
C ALA A 121 -11.98 6.47 -11.32
N SER A 122 -11.50 7.15 -12.37
CA SER A 122 -10.56 8.27 -12.26
C SER A 122 -11.12 9.52 -11.57
N GLU A 123 -12.45 9.66 -11.49
CA GLU A 123 -13.12 10.78 -10.83
C GLU A 123 -13.52 10.47 -9.38
N VAL A 124 -13.39 9.22 -8.93
CA VAL A 124 -13.65 8.82 -7.54
C VAL A 124 -12.55 9.39 -6.66
N LYS A 125 -12.94 9.95 -5.51
CA LYS A 125 -12.02 10.55 -4.54
C LYS A 125 -12.24 9.98 -3.13
N PRO A 126 -11.20 9.97 -2.27
CA PRO A 126 -11.39 9.74 -0.84
C PRO A 126 -12.47 10.68 -0.27
N GLY A 127 -13.37 10.15 0.54
CA GLY A 127 -14.57 10.82 1.06
C GLY A 127 -15.84 10.57 0.24
N ASP A 128 -15.74 10.09 -1.01
CA ASP A 128 -16.92 9.70 -1.80
C ASP A 128 -17.62 8.49 -1.17
N ASN A 129 -18.95 8.46 -1.23
CA ASN A 129 -19.74 7.33 -0.73
C ASN A 129 -20.08 6.38 -1.89
N VAL A 130 -19.46 5.20 -1.94
CA VAL A 130 -19.77 4.15 -2.94
C VAL A 130 -20.84 3.19 -2.43
N LEU A 131 -21.62 2.63 -3.35
CA LEU A 131 -22.73 1.74 -2.98
C LEU A 131 -22.28 0.28 -2.85
N HIS A 132 -22.83 -0.40 -1.84
CA HIS A 132 -22.65 -1.83 -1.63
C HIS A 132 -23.96 -2.52 -1.22
N PRO A 133 -24.12 -3.83 -1.48
CA PRO A 133 -25.30 -4.57 -1.03
C PRO A 133 -25.32 -4.74 0.50
N GLU A 134 -26.52 -4.76 1.08
CA GLU A 134 -26.70 -5.02 2.53
C GLU A 134 -26.34 -6.46 2.91
N SER A 135 -26.79 -7.43 2.11
CA SER A 135 -26.47 -8.84 2.25
C SER A 135 -26.39 -9.53 0.89
N VAL A 136 -25.64 -10.63 0.84
CA VAL A 136 -25.51 -11.48 -0.34
C VAL A 136 -25.94 -12.90 0.06
N ASP A 137 -27.25 -13.11 0.20
CA ASP A 137 -27.80 -14.39 0.64
C ASP A 137 -28.08 -15.33 -0.54
N PHE A 138 -27.42 -16.48 -0.54
CA PHE A 138 -27.73 -17.59 -1.43
C PHE A 138 -27.37 -18.93 -0.80
N GLU A 139 -28.08 -19.98 -1.21
CA GLU A 139 -27.77 -21.37 -0.88
C GLU A 139 -26.87 -21.98 -1.95
N GLY A 140 -25.61 -22.20 -1.59
CA GLY A 140 -24.63 -22.90 -2.41
C GLY A 140 -24.80 -24.42 -2.43
N GLU A 141 -23.86 -25.13 -3.04
CA GLU A 141 -23.88 -26.60 -3.14
C GLU A 141 -22.67 -27.28 -2.51
N PRO A 142 -22.84 -28.47 -1.91
CA PRO A 142 -21.70 -29.27 -1.47
C PRO A 142 -20.85 -29.65 -2.69
N VAL A 143 -19.54 -29.43 -2.60
CA VAL A 143 -18.59 -29.80 -3.65
C VAL A 143 -17.91 -31.12 -3.29
N SER A 144 -17.68 -31.96 -4.29
CA SER A 144 -16.93 -33.22 -4.16
C SER A 144 -15.79 -33.27 -5.16
N PHE A 145 -14.62 -33.70 -4.72
CA PHE A 145 -13.42 -33.79 -5.54
C PHE A 145 -13.04 -35.25 -5.81
N ASP A 146 -12.70 -35.55 -7.06
CA ASP A 146 -12.02 -36.79 -7.44
C ASP A 146 -10.51 -36.54 -7.37
N LEU A 147 -9.88 -36.85 -6.23
CA LEU A 147 -8.47 -36.58 -5.99
C LEU A 147 -7.55 -37.28 -7.00
N LEU A 148 -8.01 -38.34 -7.68
CA LEU A 148 -7.21 -38.93 -8.76
C LEU A 148 -7.21 -38.02 -9.99
N ALA A 149 -8.36 -37.44 -10.35
CA ALA A 149 -8.44 -36.47 -11.44
C ALA A 149 -7.63 -35.22 -11.11
N GLU A 150 -7.75 -34.71 -9.88
CA GLU A 150 -6.96 -33.55 -9.43
C GLU A 150 -5.45 -33.82 -9.45
N CYS A 151 -5.00 -35.00 -8.99
CA CYS A 151 -3.58 -35.35 -9.06
C CYS A 151 -3.07 -35.53 -10.51
N LEU A 152 -3.93 -35.83 -11.47
CA LEU A 152 -3.56 -35.95 -12.89
C LEU A 152 -3.52 -34.58 -13.59
N ALA A 153 -4.41 -33.66 -13.18
CA ALA A 153 -4.48 -32.30 -13.70
C ALA A 153 -3.36 -31.40 -13.19
N HIS A 154 -2.81 -31.70 -12.00
CA HIS A 154 -1.74 -30.91 -11.37
C HIS A 154 -0.37 -31.61 -11.45
N ASP A 155 0.66 -30.87 -11.86
CA ASP A 155 2.06 -31.35 -11.95
C ASP A 155 2.75 -31.57 -10.58
N GLY A 156 2.02 -31.40 -9.48
CA GLY A 156 2.56 -31.49 -8.12
C GLY A 156 2.99 -32.91 -7.71
N ILE A 157 2.55 -33.96 -8.41
CA ILE A 157 2.98 -35.36 -8.22
C ILE A 157 3.22 -36.00 -9.58
N GLU A 158 4.44 -36.50 -9.82
CA GLU A 158 4.73 -37.22 -11.06
C GLU A 158 3.91 -38.53 -11.14
N ASN A 159 3.31 -38.80 -12.31
CA ASN A 159 2.46 -39.97 -12.55
C ASN A 159 3.15 -41.33 -12.33
N ASP A 160 4.48 -41.38 -12.35
CA ASP A 160 5.27 -42.57 -12.01
C ASP A 160 5.35 -42.84 -10.51
N LYS A 161 5.27 -41.79 -9.69
CA LYS A 161 5.29 -41.85 -8.23
C LYS A 161 3.89 -41.99 -7.62
N LEU A 162 2.84 -41.55 -8.32
CA LEU A 162 1.46 -41.73 -7.87
C LEU A 162 1.04 -43.20 -8.01
N ARG A 163 0.54 -43.78 -6.92
CA ARG A 163 0.19 -45.20 -6.82
C ARG A 163 -1.28 -45.37 -6.41
N ILE A 164 -1.95 -46.33 -7.05
CA ILE A 164 -3.30 -46.75 -6.70
C ILE A 164 -3.24 -48.02 -5.88
N THR A 165 -3.93 -48.02 -4.74
CA THR A 165 -4.05 -49.13 -3.80
C THR A 165 -5.53 -49.46 -3.56
N GLY A 166 -5.82 -50.63 -2.99
CA GLY A 166 -7.21 -51.06 -2.75
C GLY A 166 -7.92 -51.70 -3.94
N LEU A 167 -7.20 -52.00 -5.04
CA LEU A 167 -7.76 -52.65 -6.24
C LEU A 167 -8.17 -54.12 -6.01
N GLY A 168 -7.64 -54.79 -4.97
CA GLY A 168 -8.16 -56.06 -4.44
C GLY A 168 -8.60 -57.11 -5.47
N HIS A 169 -9.75 -57.75 -5.20
CA HIS A 169 -10.37 -58.77 -6.07
C HIS A 169 -11.03 -58.20 -7.35
N GLU A 170 -11.13 -56.87 -7.46
CA GLU A 170 -11.70 -56.14 -8.60
C GLU A 170 -10.77 -56.14 -9.82
N THR A 171 -9.47 -56.35 -9.62
CA THR A 171 -8.47 -56.53 -10.70
C THR A 171 -8.92 -57.48 -11.80
N LYS A 172 -9.55 -58.62 -11.46
CA LYS A 172 -10.10 -59.59 -12.44
C LYS A 172 -11.37 -59.12 -13.16
N GLN A 173 -12.11 -58.19 -12.58
CA GLN A 173 -13.28 -57.58 -13.21
C GLN A 173 -12.88 -56.41 -14.10
N LEU A 174 -11.91 -55.60 -13.67
CA LEU A 174 -11.19 -54.65 -14.52
C LEU A 174 -10.60 -55.38 -15.73
N GLU A 175 -9.82 -56.46 -15.55
CA GLU A 175 -9.33 -57.30 -16.66
C GLU A 175 -10.43 -57.75 -17.64
N ARG A 176 -11.65 -58.04 -17.16
CA ARG A 176 -12.79 -58.45 -17.99
C ARG A 176 -13.51 -57.28 -18.67
N ARG A 177 -13.58 -56.11 -18.02
CA ARG A 177 -14.15 -54.88 -18.59
C ARG A 177 -13.20 -54.23 -19.60
N LEU A 178 -11.89 -54.41 -19.36
CA LEU A 178 -10.78 -53.94 -20.18
C LEU A 178 -10.45 -54.88 -21.35
N GLY A 179 -10.81 -56.15 -21.24
CA GLY A 179 -10.64 -57.13 -22.31
C GLY A 179 -11.75 -57.03 -23.35
N ASP A 180 -11.62 -56.14 -24.33
CA ASP A 180 -12.37 -56.29 -25.58
C ASP A 180 -11.64 -57.19 -26.58
N GLU A 181 -12.45 -57.98 -27.27
CA GLU A 181 -12.15 -59.17 -28.05
C GLU A 181 -11.25 -58.87 -29.28
N LYS A 182 -9.92 -58.71 -29.11
CA LYS A 182 -8.96 -58.97 -30.23
C LYS A 182 -7.47 -59.03 -29.96
N SER A 183 -6.94 -58.71 -28.78
CA SER A 183 -5.50 -58.82 -28.56
C SER A 183 -5.13 -60.05 -27.74
N SER A 184 -4.51 -61.03 -28.40
CA SER A 184 -3.97 -62.25 -27.79
C SER A 184 -2.62 -62.03 -27.09
N GLU A 185 -2.27 -60.80 -26.76
CA GLU A 185 -1.03 -60.47 -26.07
C GLU A 185 -1.33 -60.31 -24.58
N ARG A 186 -0.78 -61.23 -23.77
CA ARG A 186 -0.82 -61.13 -22.31
C ARG A 186 -0.16 -59.81 -21.91
N HIS A 187 -0.88 -58.94 -21.22
CA HIS A 187 -0.33 -57.77 -20.52
C HIS A 187 -0.07 -58.16 -19.05
N PRO A 188 1.16 -58.53 -18.66
CA PRO A 188 1.45 -59.10 -17.33
C PRO A 188 2.00 -58.06 -16.34
N THR A 189 2.13 -56.79 -16.71
CA THR A 189 3.09 -55.89 -16.03
C THR A 189 2.60 -55.36 -14.68
N TRP A 190 1.33 -54.99 -14.54
CA TRP A 190 0.79 -54.43 -13.29
C TRP A 190 -0.03 -55.44 -12.47
N THR A 191 -0.59 -56.48 -13.12
CA THR A 191 -1.37 -57.54 -12.46
C THR A 191 -0.54 -58.43 -11.53
N GLU A 192 0.78 -58.38 -11.65
CA GLU A 192 1.74 -59.09 -10.79
C GLU A 192 2.14 -58.27 -9.54
N GLN A 193 1.77 -56.99 -9.47
CA GLN A 193 2.00 -56.14 -8.29
C GLN A 193 0.98 -56.47 -7.20
N THR A 194 1.45 -56.56 -5.95
CA THR A 194 0.58 -56.86 -4.81
C THR A 194 -0.11 -55.59 -4.31
N ASP A 195 -1.29 -55.70 -3.69
CA ASP A 195 -2.00 -54.59 -3.00
C ASP A 195 -1.08 -53.80 -2.04
N ARG A 196 0.05 -54.38 -1.64
CA ARG A 196 1.02 -53.81 -0.71
C ARG A 196 1.94 -52.75 -1.32
N ASP A 197 2.21 -52.82 -2.62
CA ASP A 197 3.15 -51.91 -3.30
C ASP A 197 2.44 -50.85 -4.16
N GLY A 198 1.13 -51.01 -4.41
CA GLY A 198 0.33 -50.12 -5.25
C GLY A 198 0.72 -50.13 -6.73
N VAL A 199 -0.23 -49.83 -7.62
CA VAL A 199 0.00 -49.77 -9.07
C VAL A 199 0.33 -48.33 -9.47
N PRO A 200 1.50 -48.04 -10.08
CA PRO A 200 1.81 -46.71 -10.59
C PRO A 200 0.81 -46.25 -11.65
N VAL A 201 0.34 -45.00 -11.55
CA VAL A 201 -0.65 -44.43 -12.46
C VAL A 201 -0.11 -44.36 -13.90
N SER A 202 1.17 -44.03 -14.06
CA SER A 202 1.89 -44.09 -15.35
C SER A 202 1.71 -45.42 -16.09
N THR A 203 1.72 -46.55 -15.37
CA THR A 203 1.58 -47.89 -15.97
C THR A 203 0.18 -48.13 -16.52
N LEU A 204 -0.83 -47.48 -15.94
CA LEU A 204 -2.21 -47.51 -16.42
C LEU A 204 -2.40 -46.52 -17.58
N LEU A 205 -1.77 -45.34 -17.52
CA LEU A 205 -1.80 -44.34 -18.60
C LEU A 205 -1.08 -44.80 -19.89
N GLU A 206 -0.13 -45.74 -19.79
CA GLU A 206 0.43 -46.41 -20.99
C GLU A 206 -0.61 -47.21 -21.78
N GLN A 207 -1.71 -47.62 -21.13
CA GLN A 207 -2.73 -48.51 -21.70
C GLN A 207 -4.06 -47.81 -21.95
N TYR A 208 -4.38 -46.77 -21.17
CA TYR A 208 -5.65 -46.04 -21.23
C TYR A 208 -5.39 -44.54 -21.22
N ASP A 209 -6.16 -43.79 -21.98
CA ASP A 209 -6.21 -42.34 -21.77
C ASP A 209 -6.83 -42.01 -20.41
N GLU A 210 -6.58 -40.80 -19.93
CA GLU A 210 -7.03 -40.30 -18.62
C GLU A 210 -8.55 -40.42 -18.43
N SER A 211 -9.36 -40.01 -19.41
CA SER A 211 -10.82 -40.05 -19.31
C SER A 211 -11.34 -41.48 -19.16
N THR A 212 -10.74 -42.42 -19.91
CA THR A 212 -11.04 -43.84 -19.82
C THR A 212 -10.62 -44.38 -18.46
N LEU A 213 -9.44 -44.02 -17.95
CA LEU A 213 -8.94 -44.46 -16.65
C LEU A 213 -9.86 -44.04 -15.49
N LEU A 214 -10.23 -42.75 -15.43
CA LEU A 214 -11.08 -42.18 -14.39
C LEU A 214 -12.46 -42.87 -14.34
N SER A 215 -13.04 -43.19 -15.50
CA SER A 215 -14.35 -43.86 -15.58
C SER A 215 -14.32 -45.36 -15.24
N LEU A 216 -13.16 -46.01 -15.38
CA LEU A 216 -13.01 -47.44 -15.19
C LEU A 216 -12.69 -47.83 -13.74
N LEU A 217 -11.91 -47.01 -13.06
CA LEU A 217 -11.45 -47.29 -11.71
C LEU A 217 -12.60 -47.20 -10.69
N PRO A 218 -12.65 -48.11 -9.69
CA PRO A 218 -13.63 -48.01 -8.61
C PRO A 218 -13.50 -46.70 -7.83
N THR A 219 -14.58 -46.34 -7.14
CA THR A 219 -14.62 -45.12 -6.32
C THR A 219 -13.96 -45.33 -4.96
N ASP A 220 -13.89 -46.56 -4.45
CA ASP A 220 -13.38 -46.92 -3.12
C ASP A 220 -11.87 -47.27 -3.11
N ILE A 221 -11.12 -46.80 -4.10
CA ILE A 221 -9.66 -46.94 -4.14
C ILE A 221 -8.99 -45.85 -3.28
N SER A 222 -7.77 -46.14 -2.84
CA SER A 222 -6.93 -45.15 -2.14
C SER A 222 -5.67 -44.87 -2.95
N LEU A 223 -5.23 -43.61 -2.91
CA LEU A 223 -4.07 -43.06 -3.59
C LEU A 223 -2.90 -42.96 -2.60
N SER A 224 -1.69 -43.20 -3.07
CA SER A 224 -0.47 -42.98 -2.30
C SER A 224 0.65 -42.50 -3.20
N VAL A 225 1.70 -41.93 -2.60
CA VAL A 225 2.90 -41.48 -3.34
C VAL A 225 4.06 -42.40 -2.98
N GLU A 226 4.93 -42.70 -3.95
CA GLU A 226 6.18 -43.41 -3.70
C GLU A 226 7.02 -42.71 -2.61
N ASP A 227 7.52 -43.49 -1.65
CA ASP A 227 8.18 -43.05 -0.41
C ASP A 227 7.29 -42.38 0.65
N ASP A 228 6.00 -42.18 0.38
CA ASP A 228 5.01 -41.79 1.38
C ASP A 228 4.41 -43.03 2.08
N ARG A 229 4.12 -42.91 3.38
CA ARG A 229 3.50 -44.00 4.16
C ARG A 229 1.98 -43.85 4.26
N THR A 230 1.46 -42.70 3.85
CA THR A 230 0.06 -42.35 3.98
C THR A 230 -0.69 -42.64 2.68
N SER A 231 -1.83 -43.32 2.80
CA SER A 231 -2.81 -43.44 1.73
C SER A 231 -3.95 -42.44 1.95
N VAL A 232 -4.52 -41.94 0.87
CA VAL A 232 -5.63 -40.97 0.86
C VAL A 232 -6.76 -41.56 0.01
N ASP A 233 -8.00 -41.47 0.47
CA ASP A 233 -9.15 -41.95 -0.31
C ASP A 233 -9.37 -41.09 -1.57
N ARG A 234 -9.85 -41.71 -2.66
CA ARG A 234 -10.01 -41.02 -3.95
C ARG A 234 -11.01 -39.87 -3.91
N TRP A 235 -12.08 -39.99 -3.13
CA TRP A 235 -13.17 -39.03 -3.12
C TRP A 235 -13.18 -38.24 -1.82
N LEU A 236 -13.26 -36.92 -1.95
CA LEU A 236 -13.45 -36.00 -0.85
C LEU A 236 -14.76 -35.24 -1.06
N GLU A 237 -15.65 -35.26 -0.07
CA GLU A 237 -16.80 -34.36 0.01
C GLU A 237 -16.48 -33.24 1.01
N ILE A 238 -16.69 -31.99 0.62
CA ILE A 238 -16.57 -30.85 1.53
C ILE A 238 -17.87 -30.76 2.33
N ASP A 239 -17.87 -31.37 3.52
CA ASP A 239 -18.96 -31.26 4.48
C ASP A 239 -18.64 -30.21 5.57
N SER A 240 -19.57 -29.99 6.50
CA SER A 240 -19.35 -29.05 7.62
C SER A 240 -18.12 -29.40 8.47
N SER A 241 -17.81 -30.68 8.64
CA SER A 241 -16.67 -31.12 9.46
C SER A 241 -15.34 -30.81 8.78
N PHE A 242 -15.28 -31.00 7.46
CA PHE A 242 -14.12 -30.66 6.64
C PHE A 242 -13.98 -29.14 6.47
N ALA A 243 -15.09 -28.41 6.32
CA ALA A 243 -15.08 -26.95 6.32
C ALA A 243 -14.53 -26.37 7.63
N SER A 244 -14.87 -26.92 8.80
CA SER A 244 -14.24 -26.54 10.07
C SER A 244 -12.73 -26.83 10.11
N LEU A 245 -12.28 -27.96 9.55
CA LEU A 245 -10.85 -28.27 9.43
C LEU A 245 -10.15 -27.21 8.58
N LEU A 246 -10.73 -26.82 7.45
CA LEU A 246 -10.22 -25.76 6.59
C LEU A 246 -10.19 -24.40 7.31
N GLY A 247 -11.19 -24.10 8.14
CA GLY A 247 -11.21 -22.87 8.96
C GLY A 247 -10.05 -22.81 9.95
N TYR A 248 -9.76 -23.91 10.65
CA TYR A 248 -8.56 -24.00 11.50
C TYR A 248 -7.26 -23.94 10.70
N TYR A 249 -7.22 -24.55 9.52
CA TYR A 249 -6.05 -24.49 8.64
C TYR A 249 -5.78 -23.07 8.14
N ALA A 250 -6.81 -22.34 7.72
CA ALA A 250 -6.69 -20.95 7.28
C ALA A 250 -6.19 -20.04 8.41
N ALA A 251 -6.64 -20.26 9.64
CA ALA A 251 -6.25 -19.42 10.76
C ALA A 251 -4.82 -19.66 11.27
N SER A 252 -4.34 -20.92 11.30
CA SER A 252 -3.08 -21.26 11.98
C SER A 252 -2.29 -22.41 11.35
N GLY A 253 -2.70 -22.87 10.17
CA GLY A 253 -2.12 -24.00 9.46
C GLY A 253 -0.99 -23.60 8.51
N PHE A 254 0.00 -24.49 8.36
CA PHE A 254 1.07 -24.31 7.39
C PHE A 254 1.55 -25.64 6.83
N VAL A 255 2.17 -25.61 5.65
CA VAL A 255 2.83 -26.75 5.02
C VAL A 255 4.34 -26.56 5.10
N ARG A 256 5.07 -27.58 5.58
CA ARG A 256 6.53 -27.65 5.52
C ARG A 256 6.98 -28.72 4.53
N THR A 257 7.96 -28.35 3.72
CA THR A 257 8.60 -29.24 2.74
C THR A 257 10.08 -29.36 3.06
N GLU A 258 10.51 -30.52 3.55
CA GLU A 258 11.91 -30.82 3.88
C GLU A 258 12.35 -32.11 3.19
N ALA A 259 13.41 -32.06 2.37
CA ALA A 259 13.98 -33.23 1.71
C ALA A 259 12.94 -34.14 1.02
N ASN A 260 11.99 -33.54 0.29
CA ASN A 260 10.87 -34.21 -0.41
C ASN A 260 9.84 -34.89 0.53
N GLN A 261 9.81 -34.51 1.81
CA GLN A 261 8.74 -34.86 2.76
C GLN A 261 7.81 -33.67 2.97
N TYR A 262 6.53 -33.89 2.76
CA TYR A 262 5.47 -32.88 2.90
C TYR A 262 4.75 -33.09 4.21
N ARG A 263 4.66 -32.03 5.03
CA ARG A 263 3.97 -32.06 6.32
C ARG A 263 3.04 -30.88 6.47
N THR A 264 1.75 -31.16 6.56
CA THR A 264 0.72 -30.21 6.96
C THR A 264 0.64 -30.16 8.48
N VAL A 265 0.69 -28.97 9.05
CA VAL A 265 0.62 -28.72 10.50
C VAL A 265 -0.52 -27.74 10.77
N ILE A 266 -1.35 -28.02 11.78
CA ILE A 266 -2.44 -27.15 12.23
C ILE A 266 -2.36 -26.99 13.75
N ASN A 267 -2.37 -25.75 14.23
CA ASN A 267 -2.37 -25.43 15.66
C ASN A 267 -3.80 -25.17 16.15
N LEU A 268 -4.29 -25.95 17.12
CA LEU A 268 -5.70 -25.93 17.49
C LEU A 268 -5.92 -25.36 18.89
N PRO A 269 -7.12 -24.79 19.15
CA PRO A 269 -7.36 -24.05 20.37
C PRO A 269 -7.39 -24.92 21.64
N HIS A 270 -7.93 -26.12 21.50
CA HIS A 270 -8.13 -27.04 22.62
C HIS A 270 -8.16 -28.51 22.15
N LYS A 271 -8.02 -29.43 23.10
CA LYS A 271 -7.99 -30.89 22.83
C LYS A 271 -9.21 -31.42 22.08
N ALA A 272 -10.40 -30.86 22.30
CA ALA A 272 -11.61 -31.27 21.59
C ALA A 272 -11.53 -30.97 20.08
N ALA A 273 -11.03 -29.78 19.67
CA ALA A 273 -10.79 -29.42 18.28
C ALA A 273 -9.71 -30.31 17.66
N GLN A 274 -8.66 -30.65 18.42
CA GLN A 274 -7.64 -31.62 18.00
C GLN A 274 -8.24 -32.99 17.68
N ASN A 275 -9.07 -33.52 18.56
CA ASN A 275 -9.70 -34.82 18.35
C ASN A 275 -10.68 -34.80 17.17
N ALA A 276 -11.46 -33.72 17.03
CA ALA A 276 -12.37 -33.54 15.90
C ALA A 276 -11.60 -33.48 14.58
N THR A 277 -10.55 -32.67 14.49
CA THR A 277 -9.70 -32.55 13.29
C THR A 277 -9.05 -33.88 12.91
N ILE A 278 -8.53 -34.64 13.87
CA ILE A 278 -7.96 -35.98 13.62
C ILE A 278 -9.04 -36.94 13.11
N GLN A 279 -10.26 -36.86 13.65
CA GLN A 279 -11.38 -37.68 13.20
C GLN A 279 -11.80 -37.31 11.78
N THR A 280 -11.89 -36.02 11.45
CA THR A 280 -12.20 -35.53 10.10
C THR A 280 -11.19 -36.02 9.08
N PHE A 281 -9.88 -35.94 9.34
CA PHE A 281 -8.87 -36.49 8.44
C PHE A 281 -9.06 -38.01 8.19
N ARG A 282 -9.42 -38.76 9.23
CA ARG A 282 -9.66 -40.20 9.12
C ARG A 282 -10.93 -40.52 8.34
N GLU A 283 -12.02 -39.78 8.57
CA GLU A 283 -13.32 -40.05 7.97
C GLU A 283 -13.45 -39.54 6.53
N ALA A 284 -12.93 -38.33 6.27
CA ALA A 284 -13.07 -37.68 4.96
C ALA A 284 -11.97 -38.08 3.96
N LEU A 285 -10.77 -38.40 4.44
CA LEU A 285 -9.60 -38.67 3.60
C LEU A 285 -8.97 -40.05 3.85
N GLY A 286 -9.42 -40.81 4.84
CA GLY A 286 -8.78 -42.08 5.20
C GLY A 286 -7.39 -41.91 5.84
N VAL A 287 -7.03 -40.69 6.27
CA VAL A 287 -5.67 -40.33 6.70
C VAL A 287 -5.53 -40.36 8.23
N GLU A 288 -4.49 -41.05 8.71
CA GLU A 288 -4.13 -41.05 10.13
C GLU A 288 -3.27 -39.83 10.49
N ALA A 289 -3.92 -38.80 11.05
CA ALA A 289 -3.24 -37.60 11.55
C ALA A 289 -2.62 -37.82 12.95
N ALA A 290 -1.42 -37.27 13.18
CA ALA A 290 -0.73 -37.36 14.46
C ALA A 290 -1.06 -36.16 15.36
N GLY A 291 -1.57 -36.42 16.57
CA GLY A 291 -1.76 -35.39 17.61
C GLY A 291 -0.50 -35.17 18.45
N GLY A 292 -0.07 -33.91 18.60
CA GLY A 292 1.05 -33.48 19.45
C GLY A 292 0.63 -33.06 20.87
N GLU A 293 1.64 -32.79 21.71
CA GLU A 293 1.45 -32.36 23.12
C GLU A 293 0.87 -30.93 23.25
N ASN A 294 1.15 -30.04 22.29
CA ASN A 294 0.69 -28.64 22.29
C ASN A 294 -0.54 -28.43 21.40
N GLU A 295 -1.54 -29.30 21.52
CA GLU A 295 -2.82 -29.21 20.76
C GLU A 295 -2.66 -29.17 19.22
N ARG A 296 -1.47 -29.49 18.70
CA ARG A 296 -1.12 -29.49 17.29
C ARG A 296 -1.54 -30.78 16.59
N VAL A 297 -1.98 -30.70 15.34
CA VAL A 297 -2.16 -31.85 14.44
C VAL A 297 -1.09 -31.81 13.35
N THR A 298 -0.55 -32.97 12.97
CA THR A 298 0.40 -33.08 11.87
C THR A 298 0.04 -34.24 10.97
N VAL A 299 -0.02 -33.98 9.67
CA VAL A 299 -0.27 -34.95 8.61
C VAL A 299 0.93 -34.98 7.69
N ALA A 300 1.58 -36.14 7.58
CA ALA A 300 2.65 -36.36 6.61
C ALA A 300 2.05 -37.04 5.38
N SER A 301 1.62 -36.24 4.41
CA SER A 301 1.08 -36.73 3.14
C SER A 301 1.28 -35.70 2.04
N ARG A 302 1.93 -36.09 0.94
CA ARG A 302 2.10 -35.20 -0.23
C ARG A 302 0.77 -34.89 -0.92
N ILE A 303 -0.14 -35.87 -0.97
CA ILE A 303 -1.49 -35.68 -1.55
C ILE A 303 -2.29 -34.67 -0.73
N VAL A 304 -2.21 -34.72 0.60
CA VAL A 304 -2.91 -33.75 1.47
C VAL A 304 -2.34 -32.34 1.31
N SER A 305 -1.02 -32.20 1.17
CA SER A 305 -0.42 -30.89 0.90
C SER A 305 -0.81 -30.36 -0.49
N LEU A 306 -0.82 -31.20 -1.53
CA LEU A 306 -1.30 -30.84 -2.87
C LEU A 306 -2.78 -30.45 -2.84
N LEU A 307 -3.61 -31.21 -2.13
CA LEU A 307 -5.03 -30.89 -1.96
C LEU A 307 -5.22 -29.50 -1.35
N LEU A 308 -4.54 -29.18 -0.25
CA LEU A 308 -4.72 -27.90 0.43
C LEU A 308 -4.13 -26.72 -0.34
N CYS A 309 -2.93 -26.88 -0.92
CA CYS A 309 -2.20 -25.77 -1.53
C CYS A 309 -2.49 -25.56 -3.02
N ASP A 310 -2.73 -26.63 -3.78
CA ASP A 310 -2.84 -26.54 -5.24
C ASP A 310 -4.28 -26.75 -5.72
N VAL A 311 -5.01 -27.72 -5.15
CA VAL A 311 -6.39 -28.05 -5.58
C VAL A 311 -7.41 -27.10 -4.95
N LEU A 312 -7.38 -26.96 -3.62
CA LEU A 312 -8.22 -26.02 -2.90
C LEU A 312 -7.63 -24.61 -2.86
N ALA A 313 -6.35 -24.47 -3.22
CA ALA A 313 -5.64 -23.19 -3.28
C ALA A 313 -5.65 -22.38 -1.97
N CYS A 314 -5.79 -23.02 -0.80
CA CYS A 314 -5.90 -22.37 0.52
C CYS A 314 -4.64 -21.64 1.03
N GLY A 315 -3.55 -21.62 0.25
CA GLY A 315 -2.25 -21.09 0.65
C GLY A 315 -1.45 -22.02 1.55
N SER A 316 -0.12 -21.87 1.57
CA SER A 316 0.83 -22.75 2.24
C SER A 316 1.40 -22.18 3.55
N GLY A 317 1.56 -20.86 3.63
CA GLY A 317 2.03 -20.07 4.77
C GLY A 317 0.92 -19.16 5.31
N MET A 318 1.24 -18.11 6.06
CA MET A 318 0.24 -17.16 6.59
C MET A 318 -0.09 -16.03 5.61
N GLY A 319 0.90 -15.54 4.86
CA GLY A 319 0.73 -14.40 3.93
C GLY A 319 -0.04 -14.74 2.65
N ASP A 320 -0.22 -16.02 2.34
CA ASP A 320 -0.91 -16.51 1.14
C ASP A 320 -2.22 -17.25 1.45
N LYS A 321 -2.72 -17.19 2.71
CA LYS A 321 -3.98 -17.85 3.10
C LYS A 321 -5.18 -17.23 2.40
N CYS A 322 -6.19 -18.06 2.13
CA CYS A 322 -7.49 -17.63 1.61
C CYS A 322 -8.59 -18.63 2.04
N ILE A 323 -9.85 -18.24 1.87
CA ILE A 323 -11.00 -19.16 1.90
C ILE A 323 -11.09 -19.80 0.51
N PRO A 324 -11.14 -21.13 0.40
CA PRO A 324 -11.26 -21.77 -0.91
C PRO A 324 -12.65 -21.54 -1.50
N ASP A 325 -12.73 -21.36 -2.83
CA ASP A 325 -13.97 -21.10 -3.59
C ASP A 325 -15.08 -22.11 -3.26
N CYS A 326 -14.70 -23.39 -3.07
CA CYS A 326 -15.64 -24.46 -2.71
C CYS A 326 -16.28 -24.30 -1.32
N VAL A 327 -15.69 -23.48 -0.44
CA VAL A 327 -16.25 -23.11 0.88
C VAL A 327 -16.98 -21.77 0.79
N MET A 328 -16.42 -20.79 0.07
CA MET A 328 -17.04 -19.47 -0.12
C MET A 328 -18.39 -19.58 -0.84
N GLY A 329 -18.49 -20.46 -1.85
CA GLY A 329 -19.72 -20.82 -2.57
C GLY A 329 -20.53 -21.97 -1.96
N ALA A 330 -20.20 -22.46 -0.76
CA ALA A 330 -20.84 -23.63 -0.14
C ALA A 330 -22.25 -23.33 0.45
N PRO A 331 -23.03 -24.35 0.85
CA PRO A 331 -24.23 -24.15 1.67
C PRO A 331 -23.89 -23.39 2.96
N ALA A 332 -24.82 -22.56 3.45
CA ALA A 332 -24.59 -21.66 4.58
C ALA A 332 -24.02 -22.39 5.82
N GLY A 333 -24.46 -23.61 6.10
CA GLY A 333 -23.97 -24.40 7.24
C GLY A 333 -22.50 -24.83 7.12
N GLN A 334 -21.95 -24.99 5.91
CA GLN A 334 -20.54 -25.31 5.71
C GLN A 334 -19.67 -24.07 5.89
N LEU A 335 -20.05 -22.95 5.27
CA LEU A 335 -19.36 -21.68 5.44
C LEU A 335 -19.40 -21.20 6.90
N GLN A 336 -20.56 -21.35 7.56
CA GLN A 336 -20.70 -21.10 9.00
C GLN A 336 -19.68 -21.94 9.78
N SER A 337 -19.57 -23.24 9.50
CA SER A 337 -18.64 -24.14 10.19
C SER A 337 -17.16 -23.77 9.96
N PHE A 338 -16.83 -23.25 8.78
CA PHE A 338 -15.52 -22.68 8.49
C PHE A 338 -15.25 -21.42 9.33
N LEU A 339 -16.16 -20.44 9.29
CA LEU A 339 -16.02 -19.17 10.02
C LEU A 339 -15.96 -19.40 11.53
N THR A 340 -16.80 -20.28 12.09
CA THR A 340 -16.75 -20.67 13.50
C THR A 340 -15.37 -21.21 13.87
N ALA A 341 -14.80 -22.13 13.07
CA ALA A 341 -13.49 -22.69 13.35
C ALA A 341 -12.36 -21.66 13.22
N HIS A 342 -12.42 -20.80 12.20
CA HIS A 342 -11.45 -19.74 11.96
C HIS A 342 -11.40 -18.74 13.13
N PHE A 343 -12.56 -18.19 13.52
CA PHE A 343 -12.66 -17.20 14.59
C PHE A 343 -12.41 -17.78 15.99
N ASN A 344 -12.64 -19.07 16.23
CA ASN A 344 -12.33 -19.71 17.52
C ASN A 344 -10.93 -20.34 17.57
N SER A 345 -10.02 -19.98 16.67
CA SER A 345 -8.63 -20.47 16.67
C SER A 345 -7.74 -19.73 17.68
N ASN A 346 -6.69 -20.38 18.20
CA ASN A 346 -5.74 -19.74 19.10
C ASN A 346 -4.85 -18.75 18.33
N GLY A 347 -4.89 -17.47 18.70
CA GLY A 347 -3.82 -16.52 18.39
C GLY A 347 -4.28 -15.18 17.83
N ASN A 348 -5.41 -15.14 17.10
CA ASN A 348 -5.72 -13.98 16.26
C ASN A 348 -7.07 -13.32 16.53
N THR A 349 -7.91 -13.89 17.40
CA THR A 349 -9.26 -13.36 17.68
C THR A 349 -9.34 -12.71 19.04
N VAL A 350 -9.84 -11.47 19.09
CA VAL A 350 -10.27 -10.81 20.32
C VAL A 350 -11.79 -10.72 20.30
N ALA A 351 -12.44 -11.44 21.22
CA ALA A 351 -13.89 -11.39 21.36
C ALA A 351 -14.25 -10.61 22.63
N SER A 352 -15.04 -9.56 22.43
CA SER A 352 -15.72 -8.80 23.47
C SER A 352 -17.23 -8.75 23.13
N PRO A 353 -18.07 -8.29 24.06
CA PRO A 353 -19.53 -8.30 23.91
C PRO A 353 -20.06 -7.32 22.88
N SER A 354 -19.26 -6.30 22.54
CA SER A 354 -19.59 -5.25 21.59
C SER A 354 -18.71 -5.28 20.34
N GLU A 355 -17.66 -6.10 20.33
CA GLU A 355 -16.67 -6.14 19.27
C GLU A 355 -16.01 -7.52 19.21
N ILE A 356 -15.99 -8.11 18.01
CA ILE A 356 -15.23 -9.31 17.67
C ILE A 356 -14.21 -8.89 16.62
N SER A 357 -12.93 -9.12 16.85
CA SER A 357 -11.89 -8.83 15.85
C SER A 357 -11.02 -10.04 15.56
N VAL A 358 -10.58 -10.18 14.31
CA VAL A 358 -9.62 -11.21 13.87
C VAL A 358 -8.46 -10.58 13.12
N THR A 359 -7.24 -11.05 13.38
CA THR A 359 -6.02 -10.56 12.73
C THR A 359 -5.55 -11.53 11.63
N THR A 360 -5.12 -11.01 10.48
CA THR A 360 -4.47 -11.76 9.38
C THR A 360 -3.34 -10.96 8.75
N VAL A 361 -2.33 -11.63 8.20
CA VAL A 361 -1.28 -11.02 7.36
C VAL A 361 -1.56 -11.19 5.86
N SER A 362 -2.58 -11.98 5.50
CA SER A 362 -2.99 -12.17 4.10
C SER A 362 -4.05 -11.16 3.72
N ASP A 363 -3.76 -10.37 2.69
CA ASP A 363 -4.72 -9.49 2.00
C ASP A 363 -5.94 -10.26 1.49
N GLN A 364 -5.70 -11.43 0.91
CA GLN A 364 -6.75 -12.25 0.34
C GLN A 364 -7.69 -12.77 1.42
N LEU A 365 -7.15 -13.32 2.51
CA LEU A 365 -7.97 -13.83 3.60
C LEU A 365 -8.79 -12.71 4.25
N LYS A 366 -8.26 -11.49 4.34
CA LYS A 366 -9.00 -10.31 4.79
C LYS A 366 -10.24 -10.08 3.92
N GLU A 367 -10.09 -10.07 2.60
CA GLU A 367 -11.18 -9.86 1.64
C GLU A 367 -12.20 -11.00 1.68
N ASP A 368 -11.72 -12.25 1.68
CA ASP A 368 -12.58 -13.43 1.75
C ASP A 368 -13.42 -13.46 3.04
N LEU A 369 -12.84 -13.06 4.19
CA LEU A 369 -13.57 -12.98 5.45
C LEU A 369 -14.68 -11.93 5.39
N LEU A 370 -14.43 -10.76 4.79
CA LEU A 370 -15.47 -9.74 4.61
C LEU A 370 -16.61 -10.25 3.73
N GLY A 371 -16.31 -10.89 2.59
CA GLY A 371 -17.31 -11.47 1.70
C GLY A 371 -18.09 -12.61 2.36
N ALA A 372 -17.40 -13.50 3.09
CA ALA A 372 -18.03 -14.61 3.79
C ALA A 372 -18.98 -14.14 4.90
N LEU A 373 -18.61 -13.09 5.65
CA LEU A 373 -19.47 -12.46 6.66
C LEU A 373 -20.72 -11.82 6.03
N ARG A 374 -20.59 -11.25 4.82
CA ARG A 374 -21.70 -10.64 4.08
C ARG A 374 -22.78 -11.64 3.66
N ARG A 375 -22.43 -12.91 3.45
CA ARG A 375 -23.43 -13.98 3.24
C ARG A 375 -24.37 -14.17 4.43
N PHE A 376 -23.97 -13.72 5.62
CA PHE A 376 -24.79 -13.74 6.83
C PHE A 376 -25.35 -12.35 7.20
N GLY A 377 -25.17 -11.34 6.34
CA GLY A 377 -25.57 -9.95 6.63
C GLY A 377 -24.67 -9.24 7.65
N ILE A 378 -23.52 -9.83 8.00
CA ILE A 378 -22.60 -9.29 9.00
C ILE A 378 -21.64 -8.32 8.32
N THR A 379 -21.48 -7.13 8.89
CA THR A 379 -20.54 -6.11 8.39
C THR A 379 -19.24 -6.14 9.20
N GLY A 380 -18.12 -6.32 8.53
CA GLY A 380 -16.79 -6.07 9.09
C GLY A 380 -16.24 -4.70 8.70
N ARG A 381 -15.33 -4.17 9.51
CA ARG A 381 -14.44 -3.03 9.19
C ARG A 381 -13.00 -3.49 9.25
N VAL A 382 -12.11 -2.83 8.52
CA VAL A 382 -10.69 -3.18 8.53
C VAL A 382 -9.86 -2.05 9.11
N SER A 383 -8.85 -2.39 9.90
CA SER A 383 -7.74 -1.49 10.24
C SER A 383 -6.39 -2.16 9.93
N ARG A 384 -5.37 -1.33 9.72
CA ARG A 384 -3.97 -1.76 9.56
C ARG A 384 -3.25 -1.62 10.90
N ASP A 385 -2.40 -2.58 11.22
CA ASP A 385 -1.52 -2.56 12.40
C ASP A 385 -0.17 -3.16 12.00
N THR A 386 0.93 -2.66 12.56
CA THR A 386 2.28 -3.18 12.28
C THR A 386 2.75 -3.99 13.46
N ARG A 387 2.97 -5.30 13.30
CA ARG A 387 3.37 -6.18 14.40
C ARG A 387 4.66 -6.91 14.11
N THR A 388 5.48 -7.05 15.15
CA THR A 388 6.62 -7.99 15.15
C THR A 388 6.09 -9.37 15.55
N PRO A 389 6.15 -10.39 14.68
CA PRO A 389 5.64 -11.72 15.03
C PRO A 389 6.47 -12.36 16.16
N GLU A 390 5.83 -12.71 17.29
CA GLU A 390 6.49 -13.43 18.39
C GLU A 390 6.26 -14.97 18.31
N GLY A 391 7.24 -15.77 18.74
CA GLY A 391 7.11 -17.23 18.93
C GLY A 391 7.31 -18.09 17.67
N ASP A 392 6.67 -19.27 17.61
CA ASP A 392 6.72 -20.19 16.44
C ASP A 392 6.19 -19.53 15.14
N VAL A 393 5.47 -18.41 15.28
CA VAL A 393 4.97 -17.53 14.21
C VAL A 393 6.12 -16.78 13.53
N GLY A 394 7.11 -16.32 14.29
CA GLY A 394 8.35 -15.71 13.77
C GLY A 394 9.21 -16.70 12.98
N ALA A 395 9.16 -17.98 13.33
CA ALA A 395 9.93 -19.03 12.64
C ALA A 395 9.38 -19.42 11.25
N ALA A 396 8.20 -18.94 10.86
CA ALA A 396 7.65 -19.11 9.52
C ALA A 396 8.14 -18.04 8.53
N PHE A 397 8.60 -16.89 9.05
CA PHE A 397 9.30 -15.88 8.27
C PHE A 397 10.75 -16.33 8.15
N SER A 398 11.14 -16.81 6.97
CA SER A 398 12.47 -17.32 6.72
C SER A 398 13.47 -16.16 6.60
N GLY A 399 14.07 -15.71 7.71
CA GLY A 399 15.12 -14.68 7.74
C GLY A 399 15.64 -14.38 9.14
N ASP A 400 16.94 -14.07 9.27
CA ASP A 400 17.68 -13.81 10.52
C ASP A 400 17.39 -12.42 11.16
N ASP A 401 16.24 -11.79 10.87
CA ASP A 401 15.89 -10.44 11.34
C ASP A 401 14.38 -10.35 11.68
N PRO A 402 13.95 -9.86 12.85
CA PRO A 402 12.53 -9.70 13.17
C PRO A 402 11.91 -8.57 12.33
N GLN A 403 11.50 -8.90 11.11
CA GLN A 403 10.77 -7.99 10.25
C GLN A 403 9.42 -7.66 10.87
N THR A 404 9.14 -6.37 11.03
CA THR A 404 7.79 -5.86 11.28
C THR A 404 6.93 -6.17 10.06
N VAL A 405 5.82 -6.88 10.24
CA VAL A 405 4.91 -7.26 9.15
C VAL A 405 3.62 -6.46 9.31
N GLU A 406 3.14 -5.90 8.21
CA GLU A 406 1.82 -5.28 8.18
C GLU A 406 0.75 -6.36 8.38
N THR A 407 -0.21 -6.06 9.26
CA THR A 407 -1.31 -6.95 9.61
C THR A 407 -2.63 -6.23 9.45
N TRP A 408 -3.64 -6.98 9.03
CA TRP A 408 -5.01 -6.54 8.92
C TRP A 408 -5.79 -7.01 10.13
N ILE A 409 -6.61 -6.12 10.69
CA ILE A 409 -7.55 -6.46 11.75
C ILE A 409 -8.96 -6.25 11.20
N VAL A 410 -9.73 -7.33 11.09
CA VAL A 410 -11.15 -7.29 10.72
C VAL A 410 -11.97 -7.16 12.00
N HIS A 411 -12.63 -6.03 12.19
CA HIS A 411 -13.49 -5.69 13.32
C HIS A 411 -14.97 -5.88 12.99
N ILE A 412 -15.72 -6.54 13.86
CA ILE A 412 -17.15 -6.73 13.77
C ILE A 412 -17.75 -6.10 15.02
N THR A 413 -18.52 -5.02 14.88
CA THR A 413 -19.03 -4.25 16.03
C THR A 413 -20.55 -4.24 16.10
N ASP A 414 -21.07 -3.83 17.27
CA ASP A 414 -22.48 -3.47 17.47
C ASP A 414 -23.47 -4.57 17.05
N GLU A 415 -24.43 -4.26 16.17
CA GLU A 415 -25.45 -5.19 15.67
C GLU A 415 -24.83 -6.38 14.91
N SER A 416 -23.76 -6.14 14.15
CA SER A 416 -23.03 -7.19 13.42
C SER A 416 -22.34 -8.16 14.37
N ALA A 417 -21.85 -7.70 15.54
CA ALA A 417 -21.27 -8.58 16.56
C ALA A 417 -22.32 -9.49 17.20
N ILE A 418 -23.54 -8.99 17.41
CA ILE A 418 -24.66 -9.81 17.89
C ILE A 418 -25.03 -10.86 16.84
N GLN A 419 -25.22 -10.44 15.59
CA GLN A 419 -25.56 -11.34 14.49
C GLN A 419 -24.49 -12.42 14.32
N PHE A 420 -23.21 -12.05 14.40
CA PHE A 420 -22.10 -13.01 14.40
C PHE A 420 -22.23 -14.03 15.53
N THR A 421 -22.49 -13.58 16.75
CA THR A 421 -22.61 -14.49 17.90
C THR A 421 -23.82 -15.43 17.77
N GLU A 422 -24.93 -14.96 17.18
CA GLU A 422 -26.14 -15.76 16.99
C GLU A 422 -26.03 -16.76 15.82
N LEU A 423 -25.43 -16.33 14.72
CA LEU A 423 -25.39 -17.08 13.46
C LEU A 423 -24.12 -17.89 13.29
N ILE A 424 -22.96 -17.43 13.75
CA ILE A 424 -21.67 -18.11 13.58
C ILE A 424 -21.20 -18.72 14.91
N GLY A 425 -21.31 -17.96 15.99
CA GLY A 425 -20.99 -18.40 17.35
C GLY A 425 -19.51 -18.24 17.74
N THR A 426 -19.31 -17.88 19.01
CA THR A 426 -18.01 -17.79 19.68
C THR A 426 -18.00 -18.76 20.88
N ASP A 427 -16.82 -19.21 21.31
CA ASP A 427 -16.67 -20.08 22.50
C ASP A 427 -17.04 -19.39 23.83
N SER A 428 -17.41 -18.12 23.82
CA SER A 428 -17.85 -17.38 25.00
C SER A 428 -19.35 -17.60 25.29
N ASP A 429 -19.66 -18.12 26.48
CA ASP A 429 -21.01 -18.35 27.05
C ASP A 429 -21.84 -17.04 27.27
N GLU A 430 -21.48 -15.94 26.62
CA GLU A 430 -21.85 -14.57 26.99
C GLU A 430 -22.91 -13.93 26.06
N THR A 431 -23.81 -14.72 25.48
CA THR A 431 -24.85 -14.24 24.55
C THR A 431 -26.00 -13.46 25.23
N GLU A 432 -26.17 -13.57 26.56
CA GLU A 432 -27.30 -12.95 27.28
C GLU A 432 -27.05 -11.49 27.70
N TRP A 433 -25.80 -11.03 27.82
CA TRP A 433 -25.50 -9.69 28.34
C TRP A 433 -25.23 -8.63 27.26
N ALA A 434 -24.75 -9.03 26.08
CA ALA A 434 -24.57 -8.14 24.93
C ALA A 434 -25.89 -7.46 24.52
N ARG A 435 -27.01 -8.19 24.60
CA ARG A 435 -28.36 -7.66 24.33
C ARG A 435 -28.79 -6.55 25.30
N ALA A 436 -28.26 -6.50 26.52
CA ALA A 436 -28.68 -5.55 27.56
C ALA A 436 -27.89 -4.24 27.53
N SER A 437 -26.68 -4.21 26.95
CA SER A 437 -25.82 -3.02 26.93
C SER A 437 -26.12 -2.07 25.76
N LEU A 438 -26.68 -2.57 24.65
CA LEU A 438 -26.95 -1.80 23.44
C LEU A 438 -28.26 -0.99 23.46
N ASP A 439 -29.11 -1.18 24.47
CA ASP A 439 -30.33 -0.36 24.70
C ASP A 439 -30.01 1.10 25.14
N SER A 440 -28.74 1.50 25.18
CA SER A 440 -28.29 2.79 25.73
C SER A 440 -27.36 3.63 24.84
N ASN A 441 -27.00 3.17 23.63
CA ASN A 441 -26.20 3.95 22.69
C ASN A 441 -27.00 4.30 21.43
N ASP A 442 -26.97 5.59 21.11
CA ASP A 442 -27.72 6.27 20.06
C ASP A 442 -27.37 5.71 18.68
N GLN A 443 -28.41 5.33 17.93
CA GLN A 443 -28.33 4.72 16.61
C GLN A 443 -27.69 5.71 15.61
N ARG A 444 -26.48 5.40 15.14
CA ARG A 444 -25.94 5.94 13.88
C ARG A 444 -25.74 4.81 12.89
N GLY A 445 -26.85 4.21 12.45
CA GLY A 445 -26.85 3.52 11.17
C GLY A 445 -26.54 4.53 10.08
N ARG A 446 -25.51 4.28 9.26
CA ARG A 446 -25.24 5.06 8.05
C ARG A 446 -26.54 5.19 7.23
N PRO A 447 -26.77 6.32 6.56
CA PRO A 447 -28.07 6.60 5.96
C PRO A 447 -28.46 5.48 5.00
N PHE A 448 -29.67 4.94 5.19
CA PHE A 448 -30.36 4.30 4.09
C PHE A 448 -30.53 5.36 3.01
N VAL A 449 -30.15 5.02 1.79
CA VAL A 449 -30.68 5.71 0.60
C VAL A 449 -32.20 5.63 0.71
N ASP A 450 -32.88 6.77 0.72
CA ASP A 450 -34.29 6.91 1.08
C ASP A 450 -35.18 5.95 0.24
N GLY A 451 -35.54 4.79 0.82
CA GLY A 451 -36.37 3.76 0.18
C GLY A 451 -35.64 2.60 -0.51
N SER A 452 -34.30 2.52 -0.47
CA SER A 452 -33.53 1.42 -1.08
C SER A 452 -32.89 0.47 -0.05
N THR A 453 -32.49 -0.73 -0.51
CA THR A 453 -31.74 -1.74 0.27
C THR A 453 -30.22 -1.64 0.10
N ALA A 454 -29.72 -0.62 -0.62
CA ALA A 454 -28.30 -0.41 -0.80
C ALA A 454 -27.73 0.45 0.33
N ARG A 455 -26.50 0.13 0.74
CA ARG A 455 -25.76 0.85 1.78
C ARG A 455 -24.60 1.60 1.15
N VAL A 456 -24.10 2.59 1.88
CA VAL A 456 -22.99 3.44 1.46
C VAL A 456 -21.75 3.16 2.29
N ASP A 457 -20.61 3.10 1.61
CA ASP A 457 -19.31 3.04 2.23
C ASP A 457 -18.40 4.15 1.70
N GLU A 458 -17.65 4.78 2.60
CA GLU A 458 -16.82 5.92 2.28
C GLU A 458 -15.50 5.43 1.68
N VAL A 459 -15.07 6.02 0.57
CA VAL A 459 -13.76 5.74 -0.04
C VAL A 459 -12.67 6.34 0.83
N THR A 460 -11.66 5.57 1.19
CA THR A 460 -10.52 6.02 2.03
C THR A 460 -9.24 6.21 1.24
N ASP A 461 -9.04 5.46 0.16
CA ASP A 461 -7.89 5.58 -0.72
C ASP A 461 -8.30 5.41 -2.18
N VAL A 462 -7.66 6.18 -3.07
CA VAL A 462 -7.73 5.99 -4.52
C VAL A 462 -6.34 6.18 -5.08
N SER A 463 -5.78 5.13 -5.66
CA SER A 463 -4.41 5.10 -6.15
C SER A 463 -4.32 4.51 -7.56
N TYR A 464 -3.37 4.99 -8.36
CA TYR A 464 -3.06 4.38 -9.66
C TYR A 464 -2.03 3.28 -9.47
N VAL A 465 -2.33 2.09 -9.99
CA VAL A 465 -1.45 0.92 -9.90
C VAL A 465 -1.11 0.39 -11.29
N GLU A 466 0.11 -0.11 -11.48
CA GLU A 466 0.51 -0.75 -12.74
C GLU A 466 -0.36 -1.99 -13.00
N SER A 467 -0.64 -2.26 -14.27
CA SER A 467 -1.31 -3.50 -14.65
C SER A 467 -0.38 -4.71 -14.54
N ASP A 468 -0.73 -5.59 -13.63
CA ASP A 468 -0.09 -6.89 -13.38
C ASP A 468 -0.74 -8.04 -14.18
N THR A 469 -1.69 -7.72 -15.05
CA THR A 469 -2.40 -8.67 -15.91
C THR A 469 -2.35 -8.23 -17.37
N ASP A 470 -2.40 -9.21 -18.27
CA ASP A 470 -2.49 -9.00 -19.71
C ASP A 470 -3.90 -8.58 -20.15
N HIS A 471 -4.93 -8.91 -19.35
CA HIS A 471 -6.33 -8.76 -19.74
C HIS A 471 -7.24 -8.27 -18.61
N THR A 472 -8.29 -7.58 -19.04
CA THR A 472 -9.41 -7.10 -18.25
C THR A 472 -10.73 -7.63 -18.82
N TYR A 473 -11.78 -7.67 -18.01
CA TYR A 473 -13.02 -8.37 -18.30
C TYR A 473 -14.24 -7.46 -18.08
N CYS A 474 -15.33 -7.72 -18.80
CA CYS A 474 -16.58 -7.01 -18.57
C CYS A 474 -17.81 -7.85 -18.93
N LEU A 475 -18.88 -7.67 -18.16
CA LEU A 475 -20.19 -8.28 -18.37
C LEU A 475 -21.19 -7.23 -18.88
N THR A 476 -21.90 -7.52 -19.97
CA THR A 476 -23.00 -6.66 -20.45
C THR A 476 -24.31 -7.12 -19.82
N VAL A 477 -24.78 -6.36 -18.84
CA VAL A 477 -25.97 -6.66 -18.02
C VAL A 477 -27.20 -5.96 -18.61
N ALA A 478 -28.30 -6.70 -18.76
CA ALA A 478 -29.54 -6.14 -19.30
C ALA A 478 -30.23 -5.17 -18.32
N ASP A 479 -31.01 -4.24 -18.88
CA ASP A 479 -31.91 -3.27 -18.24
C ASP A 479 -31.25 -2.21 -17.33
N THR A 480 -30.49 -2.62 -16.32
CA THR A 480 -29.92 -1.74 -15.28
C THR A 480 -28.48 -1.34 -15.57
N HIS A 481 -27.75 -2.15 -16.34
CA HIS A 481 -26.35 -1.89 -16.71
C HIS A 481 -25.42 -1.72 -15.50
N THR A 482 -25.67 -2.49 -14.43
CA THR A 482 -24.84 -2.52 -13.21
C THR A 482 -24.68 -3.96 -12.73
N LEU A 483 -23.63 -4.23 -11.97
CA LEU A 483 -23.38 -5.50 -11.31
C LEU A 483 -22.78 -5.29 -9.91
N VAL A 484 -22.57 -6.37 -9.18
CA VAL A 484 -21.80 -6.38 -7.93
C VAL A 484 -20.45 -7.01 -8.19
N ALA A 485 -19.38 -6.25 -7.97
CA ALA A 485 -17.99 -6.71 -8.05
C ALA A 485 -17.26 -6.33 -6.76
N ASN A 486 -16.56 -7.27 -6.13
CA ASN A 486 -15.88 -7.09 -4.83
C ASN A 486 -16.78 -6.44 -3.77
N ASP A 487 -18.04 -6.89 -3.69
CA ASP A 487 -19.08 -6.32 -2.83
C ASP A 487 -19.34 -4.81 -3.03
N LEU A 488 -19.03 -4.25 -4.19
CA LEU A 488 -19.41 -2.90 -4.59
C LEU A 488 -20.33 -2.93 -5.81
N HIS A 489 -21.30 -2.03 -5.85
CA HIS A 489 -22.09 -1.81 -7.05
C HIS A 489 -21.27 -1.00 -8.07
N VAL A 490 -21.08 -1.60 -9.24
CA VAL A 490 -20.33 -1.00 -10.35
C VAL A 490 -21.20 -0.97 -11.61
N GLY A 491 -20.90 -0.04 -12.51
CA GLY A 491 -21.54 0.00 -13.83
C GLY A 491 -20.97 -1.06 -14.76
N GLN A 492 -21.75 -1.46 -15.76
CA GLN A 492 -21.19 -2.16 -16.91
C GLN A 492 -20.36 -1.20 -17.77
N CYS A 493 -19.56 -1.74 -18.67
CA CYS A 493 -18.79 -0.98 -19.64
C CYS A 493 -19.70 -0.59 -20.82
N ASP A 494 -20.23 0.63 -20.80
CA ASP A 494 -21.06 1.17 -21.89
C ASP A 494 -20.17 1.99 -22.82
N GLY A 495 -19.81 1.43 -23.99
CA GLY A 495 -19.00 2.10 -25.02
C GLY A 495 -19.73 3.24 -25.75
N ASP A 496 -20.76 3.80 -25.13
CA ASP A 496 -21.81 4.65 -25.69
C ASP A 496 -21.49 6.12 -25.47
N GLU A 497 -20.90 6.45 -24.33
CA GLU A 497 -20.48 7.81 -23.97
C GLU A 497 -19.35 8.31 -24.87
N ASP A 498 -18.54 7.38 -25.39
CA ASP A 498 -17.52 7.62 -26.41
C ASP A 498 -18.10 8.16 -27.73
N CYS A 499 -19.35 7.81 -28.08
CA CYS A 499 -19.96 8.27 -29.32
C CYS A 499 -20.26 9.78 -29.32
N VAL A 500 -20.45 10.38 -28.14
CA VAL A 500 -20.64 11.83 -27.99
C VAL A 500 -19.29 12.55 -27.91
N MET A 501 -18.30 11.96 -27.24
CA MET A 501 -16.92 12.47 -27.16
C MET A 501 -16.19 12.42 -28.52
N LEU A 502 -16.47 11.44 -29.38
CA LEU A 502 -15.92 11.34 -30.75
C LEU A 502 -16.30 12.53 -31.65
N LEU A 503 -17.44 13.19 -31.38
CA LEU A 503 -17.81 14.40 -32.11
C LEU A 503 -16.92 15.59 -31.73
N MET A 504 -16.40 15.61 -30.50
CA MET A 504 -15.42 16.59 -30.01
C MET A 504 -13.98 16.21 -30.39
N ASP A 505 -13.64 14.92 -30.42
CA ASP A 505 -12.32 14.47 -30.86
C ASP A 505 -12.09 14.72 -32.36
N GLY A 506 -13.14 14.68 -33.18
CA GLY A 506 -13.10 15.16 -34.57
C GLY A 506 -12.77 16.66 -34.70
N LEU A 507 -13.15 17.49 -33.71
CA LEU A 507 -12.78 18.92 -33.63
C LEU A 507 -11.37 19.11 -33.04
N LEU A 508 -10.96 18.28 -32.08
CA LEU A 508 -9.65 18.32 -31.41
C LEU A 508 -8.52 17.77 -32.31
N ASN A 509 -8.73 16.66 -33.03
CA ASN A 509 -7.77 16.11 -33.98
C ASN A 509 -7.67 16.95 -35.27
N PHE A 510 -8.74 17.63 -35.67
CA PHE A 510 -8.67 18.66 -36.72
C PHE A 510 -7.86 19.88 -36.26
N SER A 511 -7.87 20.16 -34.95
CA SER A 511 -7.00 21.15 -34.30
C SER A 511 -5.53 20.71 -34.29
N LYS A 512 -5.19 19.46 -33.91
CA LYS A 512 -3.79 18.96 -33.86
C LYS A 512 -3.04 18.98 -35.20
N LEU A 513 -3.75 18.89 -36.34
CA LEU A 513 -3.11 18.92 -37.66
C LEU A 513 -2.79 20.34 -38.16
N TYR A 514 -3.37 21.37 -37.53
CA TYR A 514 -3.24 22.78 -37.94
C TYR A 514 -2.77 23.73 -36.83
N LEU A 515 -2.78 23.27 -35.59
CA LEU A 515 -2.13 23.89 -34.45
C LEU A 515 -0.97 22.95 -34.10
N PRO A 516 0.30 23.39 -34.24
CA PRO A 516 1.39 22.76 -33.49
C PRO A 516 0.92 22.66 -32.03
N ASP A 517 1.33 21.61 -31.31
CA ASP A 517 1.26 21.59 -29.84
C ASP A 517 1.60 23.01 -29.38
N LYS A 518 0.61 23.65 -28.76
CA LYS A 518 0.69 25.07 -28.40
C LYS A 518 2.06 25.27 -27.76
N ARG A 519 2.73 26.39 -28.07
CA ARG A 519 3.92 26.84 -27.33
C ARG A 519 3.54 26.85 -25.84
N GLY A 520 3.75 25.74 -25.15
CA GLY A 520 3.49 25.63 -23.72
C GLY A 520 4.54 26.51 -23.09
N GLY A 521 4.13 27.57 -22.42
CA GLY A 521 5.10 28.42 -21.78
C GLY A 521 5.88 27.64 -20.72
N SER A 522 7.10 28.06 -20.47
CA SER A 522 8.01 27.42 -19.52
C SER A 522 8.59 28.43 -18.54
N VAL A 523 9.22 27.90 -17.49
CA VAL A 523 9.98 28.64 -16.48
C VAL A 523 11.49 28.55 -16.80
N THR A 524 12.30 29.40 -16.18
CA THR A 524 13.77 29.34 -16.32
C THR A 524 14.38 28.19 -15.53
N GLU A 525 15.61 27.80 -15.89
CA GLU A 525 16.31 26.64 -15.30
C GLU A 525 16.67 26.82 -13.81
N ASP A 526 16.85 28.07 -13.39
CA ASP A 526 17.14 28.53 -12.03
C ASP A 526 15.90 28.77 -11.17
N SER A 527 14.70 28.60 -11.73
CA SER A 527 13.45 28.68 -10.96
C SER A 527 13.39 27.56 -9.91
N GLN A 528 12.93 27.90 -8.71
CA GLN A 528 12.79 26.96 -7.59
C GLN A 528 11.54 26.09 -7.73
N LEU A 529 11.69 24.80 -7.44
CA LEU A 529 10.68 23.75 -7.42
C LEU A 529 10.67 23.09 -6.05
N LEU A 530 9.48 23.04 -5.44
CA LEU A 530 9.23 22.22 -4.26
C LEU A 530 8.72 20.85 -4.72
N ALA A 531 9.49 19.81 -4.45
CA ALA A 531 9.16 18.44 -4.81
C ALA A 531 9.37 17.48 -3.62
N PHE A 532 8.79 16.30 -3.70
CA PHE A 532 9.04 15.20 -2.78
C PHE A 532 9.73 14.09 -3.55
N GLY A 533 10.85 13.60 -3.05
CA GLY A 533 11.54 12.45 -3.62
C GLY A 533 10.77 11.13 -3.39
N PRO A 534 11.19 10.03 -4.04
CA PRO A 534 10.56 8.71 -3.89
C PRO A 534 10.46 8.21 -2.43
N GLU A 535 11.37 8.63 -1.55
CA GLU A 535 11.35 8.29 -0.12
C GLU A 535 10.40 9.21 0.72
N GLY A 536 9.68 10.12 0.05
CA GLY A 536 8.79 11.10 0.67
C GLY A 536 9.51 12.32 1.28
N ALA A 537 10.84 12.42 1.14
CA ALA A 537 11.63 13.55 1.62
C ALA A 537 11.31 14.83 0.84
N VAL A 538 11.12 15.95 1.56
CA VAL A 538 10.85 17.27 1.00
C VAL A 538 12.14 17.85 0.44
N ARG A 539 12.13 18.25 -0.83
CA ARG A 539 13.28 18.87 -1.51
C ARG A 539 12.87 20.18 -2.17
N CYS A 540 13.63 21.23 -1.87
CA CYS A 540 13.61 22.50 -2.61
C CYS A 540 14.78 22.47 -3.59
N LEU A 541 14.50 22.38 -4.89
CA LEU A 541 15.50 22.20 -5.95
C LEU A 541 15.21 23.18 -7.08
N THR A 542 16.21 23.58 -7.84
CA THR A 542 15.97 24.25 -9.13
C THR A 542 15.44 23.27 -10.18
N PHE A 543 14.80 23.76 -11.25
CA PHE A 543 14.34 22.91 -12.35
C PHE A 543 15.50 22.15 -13.04
N GLU A 544 16.72 22.72 -13.10
CA GLU A 544 17.89 22.01 -13.64
C GLU A 544 18.43 20.94 -12.68
N GLU A 545 18.42 21.18 -11.37
CA GLU A 545 18.79 20.17 -10.37
C GLU A 545 17.81 19.00 -10.41
N PHE A 546 16.50 19.29 -10.41
CA PHE A 546 15.47 18.27 -10.57
C PHE A 546 15.69 17.47 -11.87
N TRP A 547 15.91 18.15 -13.01
CA TRP A 547 16.21 17.46 -14.27
C TRP A 547 17.44 16.56 -14.18
N THR A 548 18.46 16.97 -13.43
CA THR A 548 19.72 16.24 -13.26
C THR A 548 19.54 15.01 -12.38
N GLN A 549 18.72 15.09 -11.34
CA GLN A 549 18.42 13.98 -10.42
C GLN A 549 17.58 12.87 -11.07
N LEU A 550 16.84 13.17 -12.14
CA LEU A 550 16.07 12.15 -12.83
C LEU A 550 16.95 11.11 -13.53
N ASP A 551 16.76 9.83 -13.23
CA ASP A 551 17.46 8.71 -13.88
C ASP A 551 16.86 8.35 -15.25
N SER A 552 15.66 8.84 -15.53
CA SER A 552 14.89 8.54 -16.74
C SER A 552 15.63 8.89 -18.03
N PRO A 553 15.52 8.04 -19.07
CA PRO A 553 16.15 8.29 -20.36
C PRO A 553 15.56 9.55 -21.01
N VAL A 554 16.43 10.32 -21.67
CA VAL A 554 16.01 11.51 -22.40
C VAL A 554 15.43 11.13 -23.76
N GLU A 555 14.14 11.41 -23.94
CA GLU A 555 13.44 11.38 -25.21
C GLU A 555 13.58 12.72 -25.95
N HIS A 556 13.76 12.65 -27.27
CA HIS A 556 13.85 13.83 -28.12
C HIS A 556 12.63 13.97 -29.02
N ASP A 557 11.99 15.13 -28.95
CA ASP A 557 10.86 15.49 -29.79
C ASP A 557 11.07 16.89 -30.39
N GLY A 558 11.65 16.93 -31.60
CA GLY A 558 12.06 18.18 -32.22
C GLY A 558 13.14 18.92 -31.41
N LYS A 559 12.81 20.13 -30.91
CA LYS A 559 13.71 20.91 -30.02
C LYS A 559 13.56 20.59 -28.54
N PHE A 560 12.57 19.78 -28.17
CA PHE A 560 12.25 19.44 -26.79
C PHE A 560 12.99 18.17 -26.36
N GLN A 561 13.50 18.20 -25.13
CA GLN A 561 14.03 17.07 -24.39
C GLN A 561 13.05 16.71 -23.29
N LYS A 562 12.77 15.43 -23.12
CA LYS A 562 11.68 14.90 -22.32
C LYS A 562 12.18 13.74 -21.46
N LYS A 563 11.94 13.75 -20.15
CA LYS A 563 12.17 12.60 -19.25
C LYS A 563 10.83 12.19 -18.64
N ILE A 564 10.41 10.94 -18.82
CA ILE A 564 9.18 10.40 -18.22
C ILE A 564 9.56 9.84 -16.86
N CYS A 565 9.25 10.57 -15.79
CA CYS A 565 9.77 10.30 -14.44
C CYS A 565 8.69 9.82 -13.45
N LEU A 566 7.53 9.40 -13.96
CA LEU A 566 6.43 8.91 -13.12
C LEU A 566 6.86 7.71 -12.25
N GLU A 567 7.62 6.77 -12.82
CA GLU A 567 8.13 5.57 -12.14
C GLU A 567 9.20 5.88 -11.07
N GLU A 568 9.81 7.06 -11.11
CA GLU A 568 10.81 7.48 -10.13
C GLU A 568 10.18 7.99 -8.83
N GLY A 569 8.84 8.07 -8.73
CA GLY A 569 8.13 8.36 -7.48
C GLY A 569 8.16 9.81 -7.02
N TRP A 570 8.59 10.74 -7.87
CA TRP A 570 8.62 12.17 -7.53
C TRP A 570 7.22 12.78 -7.51
N THR A 571 6.92 13.63 -6.52
CA THR A 571 5.65 14.38 -6.43
C THR A 571 5.90 15.87 -6.21
N THR A 572 4.92 16.74 -6.52
CA THR A 572 4.95 18.19 -6.24
C THR A 572 3.56 18.68 -5.86
N TYR A 573 3.45 19.85 -5.22
CA TYR A 573 2.13 20.39 -4.88
C TYR A 573 1.37 20.85 -6.14
N ALA A 574 0.14 20.38 -6.26
CA ALA A 574 -0.86 20.92 -7.17
C ALA A 574 -2.16 21.15 -6.39
N PHE A 575 -3.00 22.10 -6.83
CA PHE A 575 -4.31 22.32 -6.25
C PHE A 575 -5.42 21.88 -7.21
N ASP A 576 -6.53 21.39 -6.65
CA ASP A 576 -7.68 20.94 -7.42
C ASP A 576 -8.70 22.06 -7.69
N GLU A 577 -9.83 21.73 -8.32
CA GLU A 577 -10.90 22.70 -8.61
C GLU A 577 -11.54 23.31 -7.34
N ASN A 578 -11.35 22.70 -6.17
CA ASN A 578 -11.77 23.22 -4.88
C ASN A 578 -10.70 24.12 -4.23
N HIS A 579 -9.58 24.34 -4.92
CA HIS A 579 -8.41 25.08 -4.46
C HIS A 579 -7.68 24.42 -3.28
N GLU A 580 -7.82 23.10 -3.11
CA GLU A 580 -7.09 22.33 -2.10
C GLU A 580 -5.76 21.83 -2.66
N ALA A 581 -4.65 22.22 -2.01
CA ALA A 581 -3.30 21.86 -2.43
C ALA A 581 -2.83 20.54 -1.80
N ALA A 582 -2.43 19.57 -2.64
CA ALA A 582 -1.88 18.28 -2.20
C ALA A 582 -0.70 17.86 -3.10
N PRO A 583 0.25 17.04 -2.60
CA PRO A 583 1.27 16.43 -3.43
C PRO A 583 0.64 15.55 -4.54
N LYS A 584 1.10 15.72 -5.78
CA LYS A 584 0.69 14.96 -6.97
C LYS A 584 1.92 14.47 -7.75
N PRO A 585 1.86 13.29 -8.38
CA PRO A 585 2.99 12.75 -9.15
C PRO A 585 3.46 13.67 -10.28
N ILE A 586 4.78 13.76 -10.46
CA ILE A 586 5.40 14.46 -11.59
C ILE A 586 5.54 13.46 -12.75
N GLU A 587 4.60 13.49 -13.69
CA GLU A 587 4.59 12.55 -14.82
C GLU A 587 5.81 12.70 -15.74
N LYS A 588 6.21 13.95 -16.00
CA LYS A 588 7.17 14.27 -17.04
C LYS A 588 7.90 15.58 -16.79
N ALA A 589 9.22 15.57 -16.91
CA ALA A 589 10.05 16.76 -17.01
C ALA A 589 10.32 17.08 -18.48
N ILE A 590 10.21 18.37 -18.85
CA ILE A 590 10.44 18.83 -20.23
C ILE A 590 11.37 20.04 -20.20
N ARG A 591 12.43 20.02 -21.02
CA ARG A 591 13.28 21.18 -21.24
C ARG A 591 13.53 21.43 -22.73
N TYR A 592 13.77 22.68 -23.08
CA TYR A 592 14.21 23.06 -24.41
C TYR A 592 15.10 24.28 -24.33
N ARG A 593 15.93 24.48 -25.35
CA ARG A 593 16.72 25.70 -25.47
C ARG A 593 15.86 26.82 -26.02
N ALA A 594 15.73 27.91 -25.27
CA ALA A 594 15.05 29.11 -25.72
C ALA A 594 15.68 29.67 -27.01
N ASP A 595 14.84 30.17 -27.92
CA ASP A 595 15.30 30.78 -29.18
C ASP A 595 15.90 32.19 -28.91
N GLU A 596 16.80 32.69 -29.77
CA GLU A 596 17.49 33.99 -29.56
C GLU A 596 16.56 35.20 -29.47
N ASP A 597 15.32 35.07 -29.96
CA ASP A 597 14.26 36.08 -29.96
C ASP A 597 13.18 35.85 -28.90
N GLU A 598 13.31 34.81 -28.07
CA GLU A 598 12.37 34.50 -26.99
C GLU A 598 12.54 35.48 -25.83
N GLN A 599 11.44 36.13 -25.41
CA GLN A 599 11.44 37.09 -24.31
C GLN A 599 10.96 36.41 -23.03
N LEU A 600 11.66 36.67 -21.93
CA LEU A 600 11.31 36.24 -20.58
C LEU A 600 10.67 37.40 -19.83
N LEU A 601 9.69 37.07 -18.99
CA LEU A 601 8.99 37.96 -18.09
C LEU A 601 9.33 37.58 -16.66
N ARG A 602 9.78 38.56 -15.88
CA ARG A 602 9.99 38.40 -14.45
C ARG A 602 8.77 38.94 -13.71
N VAL A 603 8.06 38.05 -13.02
CA VAL A 603 6.88 38.38 -12.21
C VAL A 603 7.33 38.52 -10.76
N GLU A 604 7.13 39.68 -10.15
CA GLU A 604 7.41 39.93 -8.74
C GLU A 604 6.12 40.25 -7.98
N THR A 605 6.03 39.78 -6.74
CA THR A 605 4.84 39.94 -5.90
C THR A 605 5.10 40.88 -4.72
N GLN A 606 4.05 41.44 -4.12
CA GLN A 606 4.15 42.36 -2.97
C GLN A 606 4.84 41.74 -1.74
N PHE A 607 4.91 40.40 -1.66
CA PHE A 607 5.56 39.66 -0.57
C PHE A 607 7.02 39.28 -0.90
N GLY A 608 7.57 39.82 -2.00
CA GLY A 608 8.97 39.59 -2.40
C GLY A 608 9.24 38.28 -3.13
N ARG A 609 8.19 37.53 -3.53
CA ARG A 609 8.35 36.35 -4.39
C ARG A 609 8.60 36.79 -5.83
N SER A 610 9.48 36.09 -6.52
CA SER A 610 9.78 36.31 -7.94
C SER A 610 9.77 35.00 -8.73
N LEU A 611 9.32 35.05 -9.99
CA LEU A 611 9.39 33.93 -10.93
C LEU A 611 9.70 34.44 -12.35
N GLU A 612 10.63 33.81 -13.06
CA GLU A 612 10.94 34.13 -14.46
C GLU A 612 10.29 33.11 -15.40
N ILE A 613 9.44 33.59 -16.30
CA ILE A 613 8.59 32.78 -17.17
C ILE A 613 8.66 33.26 -18.62
N THR A 614 8.34 32.37 -19.56
CA THR A 614 8.10 32.78 -20.96
C THR A 614 6.76 33.51 -21.09
N ALA A 615 6.64 34.36 -22.12
CA ALA A 615 5.41 35.09 -22.49
C ALA A 615 4.10 34.26 -22.48
N ASN A 616 4.16 32.98 -22.87
CA ASN A 616 2.97 32.12 -22.98
C ASN A 616 2.76 31.23 -21.76
N HIS A 617 3.57 31.35 -20.70
CA HIS A 617 3.41 30.54 -19.49
C HIS A 617 2.28 31.14 -18.67
N SER A 618 1.32 30.31 -18.29
CA SER A 618 0.14 30.77 -17.56
C SER A 618 0.41 30.80 -16.06
N LEU A 619 -0.08 31.85 -15.41
CA LEU A 619 -0.24 31.95 -13.97
C LEU A 619 -1.73 32.08 -13.64
N PHE A 620 -2.09 31.76 -12.40
CA PHE A 620 -3.46 31.84 -11.91
C PHE A 620 -3.75 33.25 -11.37
N ARG A 621 -4.61 34.00 -12.06
CA ARG A 621 -5.12 35.29 -11.58
C ARG A 621 -6.45 35.10 -10.86
N TYR A 622 -6.69 35.91 -9.84
CA TYR A 622 -7.97 36.00 -9.14
C TYR A 622 -8.74 37.25 -9.59
N ASP A 623 -9.87 37.06 -10.25
CA ASP A 623 -10.85 38.09 -10.63
C ASP A 623 -12.28 37.49 -10.60
N ASP A 624 -12.96 37.62 -9.46
CA ASP A 624 -14.30 36.99 -9.21
C ASP A 624 -14.30 35.46 -9.40
N GLY A 625 -13.13 34.84 -9.24
CA GLY A 625 -12.81 33.44 -9.52
C GLY A 625 -11.34 33.26 -9.90
N ILE A 626 -10.84 32.02 -9.90
CA ILE A 626 -9.48 31.71 -10.40
C ILE A 626 -9.54 31.49 -11.91
N GLU A 627 -8.69 32.17 -12.67
CA GLU A 627 -8.54 31.99 -14.11
C GLU A 627 -7.06 31.89 -14.54
N ASP A 628 -6.81 31.15 -15.63
CA ASP A 628 -5.50 31.07 -16.27
C ASP A 628 -5.22 32.32 -17.10
N VAL A 629 -4.10 33.00 -16.81
CA VAL A 629 -3.66 34.19 -17.55
C VAL A 629 -2.23 33.98 -18.04
N ALA A 630 -2.00 34.16 -19.33
CA ALA A 630 -0.66 34.07 -19.90
C ALA A 630 0.24 35.21 -19.38
N GLY A 631 1.54 34.95 -19.25
CA GLY A 631 2.50 35.94 -18.76
C GLY A 631 2.43 37.29 -19.47
N ASP A 632 2.31 37.30 -20.81
CA ASP A 632 2.20 38.54 -21.62
C ASP A 632 0.91 39.35 -21.34
N ASP A 633 -0.10 38.73 -20.74
CA ASP A 633 -1.39 39.35 -20.39
C ASP A 633 -1.47 39.75 -18.90
N LEU A 634 -0.39 39.55 -18.13
CA LEU A 634 -0.29 40.00 -16.74
C LEU A 634 0.05 41.49 -16.66
N GLU A 635 -0.68 42.22 -15.83
CA GLU A 635 -0.45 43.64 -15.57
C GLU A 635 -0.07 43.91 -14.10
N GLU A 636 0.68 45.00 -13.86
CA GLU A 636 0.92 45.47 -12.49
C GLU A 636 -0.41 45.73 -11.76
N GLY A 637 -0.56 45.21 -10.55
CA GLY A 637 -1.80 45.24 -9.77
C GLY A 637 -2.65 43.97 -9.89
N ASP A 638 -2.36 43.08 -10.83
CA ASP A 638 -3.03 41.78 -10.92
C ASP A 638 -2.81 40.96 -9.65
N VAL A 639 -3.83 40.20 -9.30
CA VAL A 639 -3.91 39.41 -8.08
C VAL A 639 -3.60 37.95 -8.45
N ILE A 640 -2.43 37.46 -8.08
CA ILE A 640 -1.98 36.09 -8.37
C ILE A 640 -2.28 35.17 -7.19
N VAL A 641 -2.71 33.95 -7.48
CA VAL A 641 -2.99 32.91 -6.50
C VAL A 641 -1.67 32.36 -5.93
N ALA A 642 -1.63 32.19 -4.61
CA ALA A 642 -0.52 31.55 -3.91
C ALA A 642 -1.03 30.55 -2.87
N PRO A 643 -0.24 29.51 -2.56
CA PRO A 643 -0.63 28.53 -1.55
C PRO A 643 -0.77 29.22 -0.18
N ARG A 644 -1.90 28.99 0.49
CA ARG A 644 -2.13 29.48 1.86
C ARG A 644 -1.44 28.59 2.89
N ARG A 645 -1.56 27.27 2.69
CA ARG A 645 -1.00 26.23 3.55
C ARG A 645 -0.46 25.12 2.65
N LEU A 646 0.67 24.55 3.04
CA LEU A 646 1.25 23.38 2.39
C LEU A 646 1.20 22.24 3.42
N GLU A 647 0.30 21.28 3.22
CA GLU A 647 0.14 20.17 4.15
C GLU A 647 1.10 19.04 3.79
N VAL A 648 1.76 18.48 4.80
CA VAL A 648 2.77 17.42 4.68
C VAL A 648 2.45 16.38 5.73
N GLU A 649 2.56 15.11 5.36
CA GLU A 649 2.48 13.99 6.29
C GLU A 649 3.57 14.12 7.37
N THR A 650 3.14 14.13 8.63
CA THR A 650 4.05 14.30 9.77
C THR A 650 4.69 12.99 10.15
N ILE A 651 6.02 12.96 10.29
CA ILE A 651 6.76 11.78 10.74
C ILE A 651 7.41 12.05 12.11
N GLU A 652 7.32 11.09 13.02
CA GLU A 652 8.20 11.05 14.19
C GLU A 652 9.54 10.48 13.74
N THR A 653 10.62 11.25 13.91
CA THR A 653 11.95 10.87 13.44
C THR A 653 12.87 10.56 14.61
N THR A 654 13.55 9.42 14.54
CA THR A 654 14.71 9.11 15.40
C THR A 654 15.89 8.81 14.48
N ILE A 655 16.98 9.56 14.64
CA ILE A 655 18.18 9.42 13.80
C ILE A 655 19.03 8.29 14.38
N ASP A 656 19.33 7.26 13.59
CA ASP A 656 20.37 6.29 13.91
C ASP A 656 21.72 6.83 13.44
N VAL A 657 22.57 7.20 14.40
CA VAL A 657 23.92 7.74 14.16
C VAL A 657 24.80 6.77 13.38
N THR A 658 24.51 5.46 13.37
CA THR A 658 25.24 4.52 12.51
C THR A 658 25.03 4.77 11.03
N ASP A 659 23.87 5.30 10.65
CA ASP A 659 23.53 5.60 9.25
C ASP A 659 24.15 6.92 8.79
N CYS A 660 24.56 7.76 9.73
CA CYS A 660 25.24 9.03 9.46
C CYS A 660 26.75 8.88 9.24
N ILE A 661 27.33 7.70 9.48
CA ILE A 661 28.79 7.49 9.49
C ILE A 661 29.15 6.34 8.56
N ASP A 662 30.03 6.58 7.57
CA ASP A 662 30.49 5.56 6.61
C ASP A 662 31.13 4.32 7.28
N SER A 663 31.75 4.48 8.45
CA SER A 663 32.45 3.42 9.18
C SER A 663 32.29 3.61 10.68
N PRO A 664 31.13 3.22 11.25
CA PRO A 664 30.81 3.51 12.65
C PRO A 664 31.62 2.63 13.61
N TYR A 665 32.02 3.21 14.74
CA TYR A 665 32.65 2.53 15.85
C TYR A 665 31.79 2.62 17.10
N VAL A 666 31.70 1.49 17.81
CA VAL A 666 31.06 1.38 19.12
C VAL A 666 32.08 1.66 20.21
N PHE A 667 31.73 2.54 21.15
CA PHE A 667 32.50 2.80 22.35
C PHE A 667 32.02 1.85 23.46
N VAL A 668 32.89 0.92 23.87
CA VAL A 668 32.61 -0.03 24.95
C VAL A 668 33.36 0.39 26.20
N ASP A 669 32.62 0.55 27.29
CA ASP A 669 33.19 0.74 28.62
C ASP A 669 33.86 -0.55 29.10
N ASP A 670 35.11 -0.46 29.58
CA ASP A 670 35.80 -1.61 30.19
C ASP A 670 35.11 -1.96 31.52
N PRO A 671 34.59 -3.19 31.72
CA PRO A 671 33.87 -3.59 32.93
C PRO A 671 34.72 -3.53 34.21
N ALA A 672 36.02 -3.23 34.14
CA ALA A 672 36.90 -3.06 35.29
C ALA A 672 36.82 -1.69 35.98
N ASP A 673 36.21 -0.66 35.38
CA ASP A 673 36.31 0.75 35.82
C ASP A 673 34.99 1.40 36.26
N THR A 674 34.05 0.65 36.83
CA THR A 674 32.77 1.21 37.34
C THR A 674 32.90 1.96 38.68
N ALA A 675 34.05 2.59 38.98
CA ALA A 675 34.26 3.29 40.24
C ALA A 675 35.27 4.45 40.15
N ASP A 676 35.02 5.45 39.29
CA ASP A 676 35.28 6.86 39.62
C ASP A 676 34.65 7.77 38.55
N ASP A 677 34.15 8.92 38.99
CA ASP A 677 33.30 9.89 38.27
C ASP A 677 34.09 10.76 37.26
N ASP A 678 35.10 10.17 36.61
CA ASP A 678 36.00 10.85 35.68
C ASP A 678 36.10 10.02 34.39
N ARG A 679 35.19 10.29 33.43
CA ARG A 679 35.06 9.59 32.13
C ARG A 679 36.24 9.88 31.18
N SER A 680 37.48 9.68 31.61
CA SER A 680 38.62 9.64 30.69
C SER A 680 39.59 8.52 31.04
N THR A 681 39.77 7.58 30.11
CA THR A 681 41.05 7.34 29.41
C THR A 681 41.24 5.94 28.82
N ASN A 682 40.28 5.01 28.87
CA ASN A 682 40.49 3.69 28.24
C ASN A 682 39.22 2.97 27.73
N ARG A 683 38.31 3.70 27.05
CA ARG A 683 37.20 3.07 26.33
C ARG A 683 37.71 2.34 25.08
N GLN A 684 37.25 1.10 24.88
CA GLN A 684 37.63 0.32 23.71
C GLN A 684 36.74 0.72 22.52
N LYS A 685 37.34 1.12 21.40
CA LYS A 685 36.63 1.35 20.13
C LYS A 685 36.59 0.05 19.32
N LEU A 686 35.39 -0.43 18.99
CA LEU A 686 35.19 -1.62 18.17
C LEU A 686 34.44 -1.24 16.88
N PRO A 687 34.86 -1.72 15.70
CA PRO A 687 34.09 -1.52 14.47
C PRO A 687 32.67 -2.09 14.63
N PHE A 688 31.65 -1.34 14.22
CA PHE A 688 30.25 -1.75 14.31
C PHE A 688 29.98 -3.06 13.57
N GLU A 689 30.68 -3.30 12.44
CA GLU A 689 30.59 -4.54 11.65
C GLU A 689 30.84 -5.83 12.46
N MET A 690 31.62 -5.76 13.55
CA MET A 690 31.86 -6.92 14.41
C MET A 690 30.60 -7.41 15.13
N PHE A 691 29.56 -6.59 15.17
CA PHE A 691 28.29 -6.90 15.82
C PHE A 691 27.16 -7.22 14.81
N SER A 692 27.39 -7.08 13.50
CA SER A 692 26.35 -7.21 12.47
C SER A 692 26.51 -8.42 11.53
N THR A 693 27.53 -9.28 11.67
CA THR A 693 27.65 -10.51 10.83
C THR A 693 27.11 -11.80 11.49
N PRO A 694 26.29 -12.62 10.80
CA PRO A 694 25.71 -13.87 11.34
C PRO A 694 26.68 -15.06 11.53
N GLU A 695 27.90 -15.01 11.00
CA GLU A 695 28.73 -16.22 10.81
C GLU A 695 29.71 -16.57 11.95
N THR A 696 29.76 -15.84 13.07
CA THR A 696 30.71 -16.15 14.16
C THR A 696 30.04 -16.72 15.41
N THR A 697 30.46 -17.95 15.76
CA THR A 697 30.00 -18.80 16.86
C THR A 697 30.28 -18.31 18.29
N HIS A 698 30.10 -17.02 18.59
CA HIS A 698 30.13 -16.50 19.97
C HIS A 698 28.80 -15.80 20.26
N ASP A 699 28.19 -16.12 21.41
CA ASP A 699 26.92 -15.56 21.92
C ASP A 699 26.59 -14.18 21.33
N HIS A 700 25.51 -14.11 20.53
CA HIS A 700 24.99 -12.84 20.03
C HIS A 700 24.55 -11.99 21.22
N GLN A 701 25.36 -11.00 21.58
CA GLN A 701 24.87 -9.83 22.32
C GLN A 701 24.53 -8.78 21.26
N SER A 702 23.24 -8.56 21.03
CA SER A 702 22.74 -7.39 20.30
C SER A 702 23.36 -6.12 20.89
N VAL A 703 23.82 -5.19 20.04
CA VAL A 703 24.32 -3.88 20.50
C VAL A 703 23.17 -3.20 21.27
N PRO A 704 23.32 -2.89 22.57
CA PRO A 704 22.26 -2.24 23.33
C PRO A 704 21.91 -0.87 22.75
N ASP A 705 20.65 -0.47 22.83
CA ASP A 705 20.19 0.82 22.30
C ASP A 705 20.85 2.03 22.98
N SER A 706 21.34 1.85 24.21
CA SER A 706 22.04 2.88 25.01
C SER A 706 23.53 3.01 24.68
N THR A 707 23.97 2.56 23.50
CA THR A 707 25.39 2.50 23.13
C THR A 707 25.86 3.82 22.53
N GLU A 708 27.07 4.25 22.90
CA GLU A 708 27.74 5.40 22.29
C GLU A 708 28.42 4.98 20.97
N VAL A 709 28.17 5.75 19.91
CA VAL A 709 28.67 5.53 18.54
C VAL A 709 29.49 6.75 18.10
N GLY A 710 30.52 6.52 17.29
CA GLY A 710 31.19 7.60 16.58
C GLY A 710 32.16 7.14 15.51
N SER A 711 32.71 8.10 14.77
CA SER A 711 33.73 7.85 13.76
C SER A 711 35.07 7.44 14.40
N LYS A 712 35.99 6.90 13.60
CA LYS A 712 37.29 6.42 14.08
C LYS A 712 38.10 7.54 14.74
N GLU A 713 38.00 8.73 14.17
CA GLU A 713 38.67 9.98 14.56
C GLU A 713 38.04 10.58 15.82
N SER A 714 36.76 10.31 16.08
CA SER A 714 36.04 10.85 17.24
C SER A 714 36.61 10.33 18.56
N GLU A 715 37.03 11.19 19.47
CA GLU A 715 37.52 10.77 20.81
C GLU A 715 36.37 10.41 21.76
N ILE A 716 35.20 11.00 21.54
CA ILE A 716 33.98 10.85 22.34
C ILE A 716 32.86 10.42 21.38
N GLY A 717 32.09 9.40 21.76
CA GLY A 717 30.89 8.98 21.04
C GLY A 717 29.65 9.77 21.47
N ILE A 718 28.58 9.67 20.69
CA ILE A 718 27.25 10.18 21.02
C ILE A 718 26.25 9.01 21.05
N ASN A 719 25.09 9.21 21.66
CA ASN A 719 24.02 8.21 21.68
C ASN A 719 23.70 7.73 20.25
N ARG A 720 23.55 6.42 20.07
CA ARG A 720 23.20 5.83 18.77
C ARG A 720 21.89 6.39 18.21
N TYR A 721 20.84 6.45 19.04
CA TYR A 721 19.53 6.91 18.61
C TYR A 721 19.25 8.31 19.14
N LEU A 722 19.05 9.27 18.25
CA LEU A 722 18.76 10.67 18.58
C LEU A 722 17.29 10.98 18.21
N PRO A 723 16.36 11.00 19.18
CA PRO A 723 14.98 11.37 18.89
C PRO A 723 14.90 12.86 18.52
N VAL A 724 14.21 13.18 17.43
CA VAL A 724 13.94 14.57 17.01
C VAL A 724 12.76 15.10 17.80
N ASP A 725 12.99 15.44 19.05
CA ASP A 725 12.00 16.00 19.96
C ASP A 725 12.03 17.55 19.99
N VAL A 726 11.25 18.14 20.91
CA VAL A 726 11.14 19.60 21.06
C VAL A 726 12.50 20.23 21.41
N ASP A 727 13.32 19.56 22.21
CA ASP A 727 14.58 20.10 22.70
C ASP A 727 15.68 19.97 21.64
N PHE A 728 15.75 18.82 20.97
CA PHE A 728 16.68 18.62 19.87
C PHE A 728 16.35 19.50 18.66
N ALA A 729 15.07 19.70 18.34
CA ALA A 729 14.67 20.60 17.26
C ALA A 729 15.03 22.05 17.53
N TRP A 730 14.82 22.54 18.76
CA TRP A 730 15.31 23.86 19.16
C TRP A 730 16.82 23.97 18.98
N PHE A 731 17.56 22.95 19.41
CA PHE A 731 19.00 22.90 19.29
C PHE A 731 19.47 22.91 17.82
N LEU A 732 18.83 22.14 16.92
CA LEU A 732 19.12 22.17 15.49
C LEU A 732 18.85 23.55 14.87
N GLY A 733 17.76 24.23 15.27
CA GLY A 733 17.49 25.60 14.84
C GLY A 733 18.59 26.57 15.26
N TYR A 734 19.10 26.42 16.49
CA TYR A 734 20.22 27.22 16.99
C TYR A 734 21.53 26.90 16.28
N VAL A 735 21.79 25.62 15.98
CA VAL A 735 22.95 25.18 15.19
C VAL A 735 22.92 25.79 13.79
N LEU A 736 21.75 25.80 13.14
CA LEU A 736 21.62 26.38 11.81
C LEU A 736 21.83 27.90 11.78
N ALA A 737 21.46 28.61 12.85
CA ALA A 737 21.63 30.07 12.95
C ALA A 737 23.03 30.50 13.43
N ASN A 738 23.62 29.77 14.39
CA ASN A 738 24.80 30.20 15.15
C ASN A 738 25.94 29.17 15.18
N GLY A 739 25.83 28.08 14.42
CA GLY A 739 26.84 27.04 14.34
C GLY A 739 27.96 27.37 13.36
N SER A 740 29.18 26.94 13.72
CA SER A 740 30.30 26.85 12.79
C SER A 740 30.81 25.42 12.69
N LEU A 741 31.01 24.97 11.46
CA LEU A 741 31.47 23.64 11.07
C LEU A 741 32.86 23.67 10.42
N SER A 742 33.57 24.80 10.53
CA SER A 742 34.85 25.04 9.84
C SER A 742 35.99 24.14 10.34
N ASP A 743 35.87 23.66 11.58
CA ASP A 743 36.80 22.71 12.20
C ASP A 743 36.24 21.27 12.14
N ASP A 744 37.08 20.27 12.45
CA ASP A 744 36.65 18.88 12.62
C ASP A 744 35.63 18.70 13.76
N ASN A 745 35.56 19.67 14.67
CA ASN A 745 34.63 19.72 15.78
C ASN A 745 33.63 20.86 15.58
N PRO A 746 32.31 20.60 15.49
CA PRO A 746 31.31 21.65 15.42
C PRO A 746 31.41 22.57 16.63
N THR A 747 31.24 23.87 16.44
CA THR A 747 31.22 24.86 17.53
C THR A 747 29.94 25.69 17.50
N LEU A 748 29.45 26.03 18.69
CA LEU A 748 28.37 27.01 18.88
C LEU A 748 28.88 28.13 19.76
N THR A 749 28.61 29.37 19.35
CA THR A 749 28.92 30.54 20.15
C THR A 749 27.65 31.17 20.69
N SER A 750 27.64 31.51 21.98
CA SER A 750 26.52 32.24 22.59
C SER A 750 27.04 33.32 23.54
N SER A 751 26.43 34.51 23.50
CA SER A 751 26.71 35.58 24.48
C SER A 751 25.89 35.46 25.76
N GLU A 752 24.88 34.58 25.79
CA GLU A 752 23.99 34.42 26.95
C GLU A 752 24.28 33.14 27.72
N GLU A 753 24.38 33.28 29.05
CA GLU A 753 24.65 32.16 29.96
C GLU A 753 23.47 31.17 29.97
N SER A 754 22.22 31.65 29.92
CA SER A 754 21.00 30.83 29.86
C SER A 754 20.93 29.96 28.61
N ILE A 755 21.28 30.50 27.45
CA ILE A 755 21.32 29.74 26.19
C ILE A 755 22.45 28.71 26.24
N THR A 756 23.62 29.09 26.75
CA THR A 756 24.75 28.17 26.93
C THR A 756 24.36 27.00 27.85
N GLU A 757 23.70 27.26 28.98
CA GLU A 757 23.21 26.21 29.89
C GLU A 757 22.22 25.26 29.19
N ARG A 758 21.30 25.80 28.39
CA ARG A 758 20.34 25.01 27.61
C ARG A 758 21.03 24.14 26.55
N ILE A 759 22.02 24.68 25.84
CA ILE A 759 22.83 23.90 24.88
C ILE A 759 23.47 22.69 25.59
N LEU A 760 24.06 22.90 26.76
CA LEU A 760 24.71 21.82 27.52
C LEU A 760 23.73 20.78 28.05
N GLU A 761 22.54 21.21 28.46
CA GLU A 761 21.46 20.33 28.88
C GLU A 761 21.04 19.40 27.72
N VAL A 762 20.70 19.97 26.56
CA VAL A 762 20.29 19.19 25.37
C VAL A 762 21.42 18.28 24.88
N SER A 763 22.67 18.74 24.92
CA SER A 763 23.83 17.93 24.56
C SER A 763 23.96 16.69 25.45
N THR A 764 23.68 16.85 26.75
CA THR A 764 23.80 15.76 27.72
C THR A 764 22.61 14.80 27.63
N THR A 765 21.39 15.32 27.44
CA THR A 765 20.17 14.51 27.42
C THR A 765 19.97 13.77 26.10
N VAL A 766 20.19 14.45 24.97
CA VAL A 766 19.92 13.91 23.63
C VAL A 766 21.17 13.27 23.05
N LEU A 767 22.27 14.01 22.92
CA LEU A 767 23.51 13.49 22.33
C LEU A 767 24.26 12.53 23.28
N GLY A 768 23.93 12.53 24.58
CA GLY A 768 24.61 11.68 25.57
C GLY A 768 26.06 12.08 25.85
N CYS A 769 26.48 13.26 25.40
CA CYS A 769 27.86 13.73 25.50
C CYS A 769 27.96 15.05 26.28
N SER A 770 29.13 15.30 26.85
CA SER A 770 29.43 16.57 27.53
C SER A 770 30.42 17.35 26.67
N PRO A 771 29.97 18.33 25.87
CA PRO A 771 30.85 19.11 25.00
C PRO A 771 31.80 20.00 25.83
N SER A 772 32.93 20.37 25.25
CA SER A 772 33.91 21.25 25.92
C SER A 772 33.46 22.71 25.81
N VAL A 773 33.54 23.45 26.91
CA VAL A 773 33.15 24.86 26.96
C VAL A 773 34.37 25.73 27.22
N GLU A 774 34.63 26.67 26.32
CA GLU A 774 35.62 27.73 26.52
C GLU A 774 34.90 29.06 26.78
N GLN A 775 35.10 29.62 27.96
CA GLN A 775 34.54 30.92 28.32
C GLN A 775 35.53 32.04 27.99
N SER A 776 35.08 33.01 27.18
CA SER A 776 35.79 34.27 26.96
C SER A 776 35.21 35.40 27.84
N GLU A 777 35.72 36.63 27.71
CA GLU A 777 35.17 37.79 28.44
C GLU A 777 33.77 38.21 27.95
N THR A 778 33.33 37.76 26.77
CA THR A 778 32.13 38.28 26.08
C THR A 778 31.18 37.22 25.52
N PHE A 779 31.64 35.97 25.37
CA PHE A 779 30.84 34.86 24.85
C PHE A 779 31.37 33.51 25.37
N SER A 780 30.52 32.50 25.35
CA SER A 780 30.88 31.10 25.57
C SER A 780 30.96 30.39 24.23
N GLU A 781 32.02 29.63 24.01
CA GLU A 781 32.17 28.73 22.87
C GLU A 781 31.98 27.29 23.35
N VAL A 782 31.00 26.58 22.79
CA VAL A 782 30.72 25.17 23.06
C VAL A 782 31.19 24.35 21.88
N ARG A 783 32.14 23.44 22.09
CA ARG A 783 32.75 22.59 21.07
C ARG A 783 32.32 21.13 21.23
N PHE A 784 31.78 20.57 20.15
CA PHE A 784 31.14 19.26 20.09
C PHE A 784 32.10 18.17 19.60
N PRO A 785 31.82 16.87 19.92
CA PRO A 785 32.54 15.75 19.33
C PRO A 785 32.48 15.75 17.80
N ALA A 786 33.53 15.24 17.14
CA ALA A 786 33.62 15.22 15.68
C ALA A 786 32.49 14.42 15.02
N VAL A 787 32.03 13.33 15.65
CA VAL A 787 30.88 12.54 15.20
C VAL A 787 29.61 13.38 15.03
N PHE A 788 29.44 14.45 15.81
CA PHE A 788 28.26 15.29 15.66
C PHE A 788 28.28 16.05 14.32
N LYS A 789 29.47 16.34 13.76
CA LYS A 789 29.59 16.87 12.40
C LYS A 789 29.08 15.89 11.35
N ASP A 790 29.40 14.60 11.50
CA ASP A 790 28.91 13.55 10.59
C ASP A 790 27.36 13.50 10.60
N VAL A 791 26.75 13.64 11.77
CA VAL A 791 25.28 13.74 11.91
C VAL A 791 24.73 15.01 11.25
N LEU A 792 25.35 16.18 11.46
CA LEU A 792 24.91 17.43 10.86
C LEU A 792 25.00 17.40 9.33
N ASN A 793 26.08 16.85 8.79
CA ASN A 793 26.25 16.66 7.36
C ASN A 793 25.17 15.74 6.78
N HIS A 794 24.89 14.61 7.45
CA HIS A 794 23.80 13.71 7.05
C HIS A 794 22.42 14.39 7.07
N LEU A 795 22.23 15.38 7.95
CA LEU A 795 21.01 16.19 8.01
C LEU A 795 20.98 17.36 7.00
N GLY A 796 22.01 17.53 6.17
CA GLY A 796 22.12 18.63 5.20
C GLY A 796 22.58 19.96 5.80
N ILE A 797 23.13 19.95 7.01
CA ILE A 797 23.73 21.14 7.65
C ILE A 797 25.24 21.06 7.45
N GLU A 798 25.73 21.55 6.30
CA GLU A 798 27.14 21.58 5.94
C GLU A 798 27.68 23.02 5.80
N GLU A 799 28.99 23.23 5.94
CA GLU A 799 29.66 24.48 5.55
C GLU A 799 30.26 24.31 4.15
N THR A 800 29.70 25.00 3.15
CA THR A 800 30.32 25.10 1.82
C THR A 800 31.40 26.17 1.82
N GLU A 801 32.65 25.80 1.50
CA GLU A 801 33.66 26.81 1.13
C GLU A 801 33.18 27.54 -0.13
N ALA A 802 33.14 28.88 -0.06
CA ALA A 802 32.63 29.79 -1.09
C ALA A 802 33.36 29.75 -2.46
N ASP A 803 34.18 28.73 -2.73
CA ASP A 803 35.06 28.71 -3.89
C ASP A 803 35.36 27.27 -4.38
N SER A 804 34.37 26.52 -4.87
CA SER A 804 34.69 25.43 -5.81
C SER A 804 33.54 25.03 -6.75
N ARG A 805 33.92 24.90 -8.03
CA ARG A 805 33.11 24.44 -9.16
C ARG A 805 32.78 22.94 -9.07
N ALA A 806 32.07 22.50 -8.04
CA ALA A 806 31.53 21.16 -7.94
C ALA A 806 29.99 21.27 -7.92
N ASN A 807 29.35 20.75 -8.98
CA ASN A 807 27.91 20.58 -9.08
C ASN A 807 27.45 19.34 -8.28
N ASP A 808 27.91 19.17 -7.04
CA ASP A 808 27.27 18.21 -6.13
C ASP A 808 26.23 19.00 -5.34
N SER A 809 25.00 19.04 -5.87
CA SER A 809 23.82 19.73 -5.33
C SER A 809 23.17 19.00 -4.15
N ASP A 810 23.77 17.93 -3.63
CA ASP A 810 23.08 17.02 -2.73
C ASP A 810 23.17 17.42 -1.25
N CYS A 811 24.09 18.32 -0.87
CA CYS A 811 24.20 18.83 0.50
C CYS A 811 24.49 20.35 0.52
N ALA A 812 23.44 21.16 0.50
CA ALA A 812 23.55 22.60 0.74
C ALA A 812 23.04 22.90 2.16
N HIS A 813 23.72 23.79 2.88
CA HIS A 813 23.31 24.32 4.19
C HIS A 813 21.81 24.67 4.20
N ALA A 814 20.95 23.80 4.74
CA ALA A 814 19.49 23.86 4.60
C ALA A 814 18.75 23.40 5.87
N VAL A 815 17.43 23.61 5.91
CA VAL A 815 16.56 23.08 6.97
C VAL A 815 16.41 21.56 6.79
N PRO A 816 16.71 20.73 7.82
CA PRO A 816 16.65 19.27 7.67
C PRO A 816 15.26 18.72 7.33
N ASP A 817 15.18 17.65 6.54
CA ASP A 817 13.91 16.99 6.17
C ASP A 817 13.10 16.55 7.40
N CYS A 818 13.78 16.03 8.42
CA CYS A 818 13.15 15.63 9.68
C CYS A 818 12.44 16.80 10.39
N ILE A 819 12.83 18.05 10.12
CA ILE A 819 12.14 19.27 10.58
C ILE A 819 11.06 19.69 9.58
N LEU A 820 11.32 19.63 8.27
CA LEU A 820 10.36 19.95 7.22
C LEU A 820 9.09 19.09 7.31
N ARG A 821 9.22 17.83 7.76
CA ARG A 821 8.12 16.86 7.99
C ARG A 821 7.74 16.70 9.46
N ALA A 822 8.27 17.50 10.38
CA ALA A 822 7.96 17.37 11.80
C ALA A 822 6.52 17.80 12.15
N GLU A 823 6.06 17.40 13.34
CA GLU A 823 4.83 17.93 13.93
C GLU A 823 4.94 19.43 14.26
N ARG A 824 3.79 20.13 14.30
CA ARG A 824 3.70 21.57 14.59
C ARG A 824 4.50 22.00 15.82
N ARG A 825 4.50 21.21 16.90
CA ARG A 825 5.22 21.54 18.15
C ARG A 825 6.74 21.57 17.97
N ILE A 826 7.27 20.69 17.13
CA ILE A 826 8.70 20.53 16.84
C ILE A 826 9.15 21.68 15.93
N ILE A 827 8.38 21.98 14.87
CA ILE A 827 8.60 23.13 13.99
C ILE A 827 8.70 24.44 14.79
N LEU A 828 7.75 24.69 15.69
CA LEU A 828 7.74 25.89 16.52
C LEU A 828 8.97 25.96 17.43
N SER A 829 9.47 24.81 17.90
CA SER A 829 10.67 24.75 18.72
C SER A 829 11.93 25.05 17.90
N PHE A 830 12.02 24.48 16.69
CA PHE A 830 13.10 24.75 15.74
C PHE A 830 13.18 26.23 15.36
N LEU A 831 12.05 26.84 14.96
CA LEU A 831 12.01 28.26 14.60
C LEU A 831 12.43 29.16 15.79
N ARG A 832 12.06 28.80 17.02
CA ARG A 832 12.52 29.51 18.23
C ARG A 832 14.02 29.36 18.49
N GLY A 833 14.61 28.24 18.09
CA GLY A 833 16.07 28.05 18.13
C GLY A 833 16.77 28.95 17.13
N PHE A 834 16.17 29.12 15.95
CA PHE A 834 16.73 29.89 14.85
C PHE A 834 16.73 31.41 15.10
N ILE A 835 15.66 31.95 15.72
CA ILE A 835 15.47 33.41 15.85
C ILE A 835 16.52 34.08 16.77
N ASP A 836 17.20 33.32 17.64
CA ASP A 836 18.06 33.83 18.73
C ASP A 836 17.29 34.80 19.67
N ASP A 837 17.34 34.59 20.98
CA ASP A 837 16.43 35.27 21.94
C ASP A 837 16.84 36.74 22.24
N GLY A 838 17.06 37.54 21.18
CA GLY A 838 16.98 38.98 21.30
C GLY A 838 15.51 39.36 21.39
N GLU A 839 15.01 39.69 22.59
CA GLU A 839 13.70 40.32 22.79
C GLU A 839 13.56 41.53 21.85
N ASP A 840 13.00 41.31 20.66
CA ASP A 840 12.59 42.39 19.80
C ASP A 840 11.22 42.86 20.32
N ASP A 841 11.24 43.97 21.06
CA ASP A 841 10.12 44.64 21.74
C ASP A 841 8.97 45.06 20.79
N ASN A 842 8.98 44.60 19.53
CA ASN A 842 7.93 44.84 18.54
C ASN A 842 6.88 43.71 18.57
N ASP A 843 5.81 43.96 19.32
CA ASP A 843 4.65 43.11 19.64
C ASP A 843 3.84 42.55 18.43
N SER A 844 4.35 42.62 17.19
CA SER A 844 3.57 42.32 15.96
C SER A 844 4.27 41.56 14.84
N SER A 845 5.60 41.37 14.84
CA SER A 845 6.31 40.65 13.76
C SER A 845 7.57 39.94 14.25
N VAL A 846 7.95 38.87 13.58
CA VAL A 846 9.17 38.09 13.83
C VAL A 846 10.02 38.12 12.56
N GLU A 847 11.32 38.34 12.72
CA GLU A 847 12.29 38.43 11.63
C GLU A 847 13.23 37.23 11.66
N PHE A 848 13.58 36.69 10.49
CA PHE A 848 14.58 35.62 10.31
C PHE A 848 15.57 36.07 9.26
N ASP A 849 16.86 36.06 9.60
CA ASP A 849 17.93 36.42 8.67
C ASP A 849 18.74 35.20 8.27
N THR A 850 19.08 35.10 6.99
CA THR A 850 19.98 34.06 6.50
C THR A 850 20.68 34.50 5.21
N THR A 851 21.89 33.98 5.00
CA THR A 851 22.62 34.11 3.72
C THR A 851 22.40 32.90 2.81
N SER A 852 21.80 31.82 3.32
CA SER A 852 21.51 30.61 2.54
C SER A 852 20.13 30.71 1.92
N GLU A 853 20.07 30.57 0.59
CA GLU A 853 18.81 30.52 -0.13
C GLU A 853 17.98 29.28 0.27
N ALA A 854 18.63 28.13 0.49
CA ALA A 854 17.96 26.89 0.91
C ALA A 854 17.37 27.00 2.32
N VAL A 855 18.05 27.69 3.26
CA VAL A 855 17.48 27.99 4.58
C VAL A 855 16.30 28.94 4.46
N LYS A 856 16.42 29.99 3.63
CA LYS A 856 15.33 30.94 3.35
C LYS A 856 14.09 30.19 2.86
N ASP A 857 14.22 29.33 1.85
CA ASP A 857 13.10 28.56 1.30
C ASP A 857 12.53 27.55 2.31
N GLY A 858 13.38 26.88 3.09
CA GLY A 858 12.96 25.99 4.17
C GLY A 858 12.15 26.71 5.25
N ILE A 859 12.56 27.91 5.68
CA ILE A 859 11.81 28.71 6.67
C ILE A 859 10.48 29.20 6.08
N VAL A 860 10.47 29.69 4.83
CA VAL A 860 9.23 30.07 4.13
C VAL A 860 8.24 28.90 4.07
N PHE A 861 8.74 27.69 3.78
CA PHE A 861 7.95 26.48 3.78
C PHE A 861 7.38 26.15 5.16
N LEU A 862 8.20 26.18 6.22
CA LEU A 862 7.74 25.96 7.60
C LEU A 862 6.68 26.98 8.03
N LEU A 863 6.84 28.25 7.65
CA LEU A 863 5.85 29.29 7.92
C LEU A 863 4.52 29.00 7.20
N HIS A 864 4.56 28.55 5.94
CA HIS A 864 3.37 28.09 5.22
C HIS A 864 2.69 26.89 5.89
N ARG A 865 3.45 25.91 6.40
CA ARG A 865 2.89 24.79 7.19
C ARG A 865 2.15 25.30 8.44
N LEU A 866 2.63 26.39 9.02
CA LEU A 866 2.00 27.06 10.17
C LEU A 866 0.81 27.97 9.79
N GLY A 867 0.56 28.19 8.50
CA GLY A 867 -0.47 29.09 7.97
C GLY A 867 -0.05 30.57 8.00
N LEU A 868 1.25 30.84 8.05
CA LEU A 868 1.85 32.18 8.05
C LEU A 868 2.48 32.44 6.68
N VAL A 869 2.34 33.67 6.20
CA VAL A 869 2.97 34.13 4.96
C VAL A 869 4.12 35.04 5.35
N ALA A 870 5.31 34.76 4.83
CA ALA A 870 6.49 35.57 5.04
C ALA A 870 6.60 36.66 3.97
N ASP A 871 6.98 37.86 4.40
CA ASP A 871 7.54 38.91 3.55
C ASP A 871 9.03 38.62 3.33
N ILE A 872 9.48 38.59 2.08
CA ILE A 872 10.88 38.32 1.72
C ILE A 872 11.53 39.62 1.26
N ALA A 873 12.60 40.04 1.92
CA ALA A 873 13.44 41.15 1.50
C ALA A 873 14.86 40.66 1.20
N MET A 874 15.42 41.07 0.06
CA MET A 874 16.79 40.76 -0.32
C MET A 874 17.64 42.03 -0.27
N HIS A 875 18.77 41.96 0.42
CA HIS A 875 19.71 43.08 0.55
C HIS A 875 21.09 42.65 0.05
N ASP A 876 21.61 43.36 -0.96
CA ASP A 876 23.00 43.20 -1.40
C ASP A 876 23.93 43.98 -0.46
N GLN A 877 24.92 43.32 0.14
CA GLN A 877 25.91 44.01 0.96
C GLN A 877 26.91 44.77 0.07
N GLU A 878 27.06 46.09 0.27
CA GLU A 878 27.93 46.94 -0.56
C GLU A 878 29.43 46.53 -0.57
N GLU A 879 29.87 45.67 0.35
CA GLU A 879 31.28 45.22 0.49
C GLU A 879 31.50 43.71 0.30
N SER A 880 30.46 42.87 0.15
CA SER A 880 30.56 41.42 -0.08
C SER A 880 29.67 41.01 -1.26
N GLU A 881 30.06 40.01 -2.07
CA GLU A 881 29.21 39.48 -3.15
C GLU A 881 28.05 38.59 -2.62
N GLN A 882 27.71 38.70 -1.34
CA GLN A 882 26.70 37.85 -0.68
C GLN A 882 25.42 38.64 -0.42
N SER A 883 24.32 38.17 -0.99
CA SER A 883 22.97 38.67 -0.69
C SER A 883 22.49 38.11 0.65
N VAL A 884 21.85 38.95 1.46
CA VAL A 884 21.21 38.55 2.73
C VAL A 884 19.70 38.53 2.52
N TYR A 885 19.06 37.45 2.94
CA TYR A 885 17.62 37.29 2.94
C TYR A 885 17.07 37.58 4.34
N THR A 886 16.12 38.50 4.40
CA THR A 886 15.37 38.84 5.60
C THR A 886 13.92 38.42 5.39
N LEU A 887 13.44 37.50 6.24
CA LEU A 887 12.07 37.00 6.23
C LEU A 887 11.31 37.62 7.39
N THR A 888 10.21 38.31 7.12
CA THR A 888 9.36 38.88 8.17
C THR A 888 8.01 38.17 8.21
N ALA A 889 7.66 37.58 9.35
CA ALA A 889 6.34 37.01 9.61
C ALA A 889 5.56 37.94 10.54
N SER A 890 4.57 38.65 10.02
CA SER A 890 3.74 39.58 10.82
C SER A 890 2.39 38.97 11.20
N ARG A 891 1.88 39.34 12.38
CA ARG A 891 0.55 38.93 12.87
C ARG A 891 -0.60 39.65 12.12
N GLY A 892 -0.28 40.52 11.16
CA GLY A 892 -1.17 41.55 10.61
C GLY A 892 -1.02 41.83 9.12
N ALA A 893 -1.19 40.83 8.26
CA ALA A 893 -1.67 41.03 6.88
C ALA A 893 -3.22 40.91 6.83
N SER A 894 -3.90 41.53 7.79
CA SER A 894 -5.37 41.61 7.86
C SER A 894 -5.94 42.88 7.21
N ASP A 895 -5.10 43.87 6.85
CA ASP A 895 -5.56 45.17 6.34
C ASP A 895 -5.70 45.26 4.80
N SER A 896 -5.44 44.17 4.08
CA SER A 896 -5.82 44.00 2.67
C SER A 896 -6.93 42.96 2.46
N ARG A 897 -7.51 42.42 3.54
CA ARG A 897 -8.61 41.45 3.48
C ARG A 897 -9.93 42.16 3.17
N GLN A 898 -10.54 41.85 2.02
CA GLN A 898 -11.99 41.63 2.04
C GLN A 898 -12.20 40.40 2.93
N GLN A 899 -12.61 40.67 4.16
CA GLN A 899 -12.88 39.65 5.15
C GLN A 899 -14.36 39.29 5.03
N ASP A 900 -14.67 38.25 4.27
CA ASP A 900 -15.96 37.56 4.34
C ASP A 900 -15.79 36.23 5.09
N ASP A 901 -16.85 35.86 5.83
CA ASP A 901 -16.87 35.00 7.02
C ASP A 901 -16.93 33.50 6.71
N ASP A 902 -16.30 33.04 5.62
CA ASP A 902 -16.24 31.62 5.26
C ASP A 902 -14.82 31.25 4.83
N GLY A 903 -14.22 30.24 5.47
CA GLY A 903 -12.78 29.97 5.44
C GLY A 903 -12.22 29.43 4.12
N THR A 904 -12.90 29.65 2.98
CA THR A 904 -12.76 28.92 1.72
C THR A 904 -12.13 29.70 0.56
N GLU A 905 -11.73 30.97 0.73
CA GLU A 905 -11.05 31.71 -0.34
C GLU A 905 -9.51 31.51 -0.38
N PRO A 906 -8.91 31.41 -1.59
CA PRO A 906 -7.47 31.25 -1.79
C PRO A 906 -6.67 32.47 -1.34
N LEU A 907 -5.39 32.27 -0.96
CA LEU A 907 -4.52 33.40 -0.62
C LEU A 907 -4.12 34.14 -1.92
N THR A 908 -4.52 35.41 -1.99
CA THR A 908 -4.29 36.28 -3.14
C THR A 908 -3.14 37.25 -2.91
N VAL A 909 -2.21 37.36 -3.85
CA VAL A 909 -1.03 38.24 -3.77
C VAL A 909 -1.01 39.23 -4.93
N ARG A 910 -0.82 40.52 -4.66
CA ARG A 910 -0.77 41.54 -5.73
C ARG A 910 0.61 41.69 -6.33
N ILE A 911 0.67 41.93 -7.64
CA ILE A 911 1.85 42.49 -8.32
C ILE A 911 1.93 43.98 -7.94
N PRO A 912 3.05 44.48 -7.38
CA PRO A 912 3.15 45.86 -6.95
C PRO A 912 3.09 46.83 -8.14
N SER A 913 2.44 47.99 -7.96
CA SER A 913 2.46 49.08 -8.93
C SER A 913 3.73 49.91 -8.77
N ALA A 914 4.43 50.21 -9.86
CA ALA A 914 5.65 51.04 -9.86
C ALA A 914 5.48 52.46 -9.28
#